data_AF-A0A2V6TM98-F1
#
_entry.id   AF-A0A2V6TM98-F1
#
_cell.length_a   1.000
_cell.length_b   1.000
_cell.length_c   1.000
_cell.angle_alpha   90.00
_cell.angle_beta   90.00
_cell.angle_gamma   90.00
#
_symmetry.space_group_name_H-M   'P 1'
#
loop_
_entity.id
_entity.type
_entity.pdbx_description
1 polymer ?
#
loop_
_entity_poly.entity_id
_entity_poly.type
_entity_poly.pdbx_seq_one_letter_code
_entity_poly.pdbx_strand_id
1 'polypeptide(L)'
;MLRVSGRVRKILVAVLAGLVVIVAVALAILPEVVRRVAVDQVPKLTGRVLALDDVDLNLFTGHLALKGARIFKSGVNERAVEFERLDVRLDYLPFLFHKVRVTEISLVGAKMSILRRGPTEFDFADVLDRLKGGKVEAPAQSSSAKWTVELGRISLQRLAVILRDATTSPESEWRIDDMTLEARDLTLGGRVRPGSLEARLKLNGAAIAATSDSLALEPLATATRVTVDGFDLAPLRPYLASAPAAPRAGRVNAALALAIELAPTGLKRGTVRGGVALNGLEVVQTGRTDPFLTVPGLSVKINDADLVARSFTIGAIEVDGLSLRAVRDAQQKIDLVALGERPGAGSPAPAASDAGPTTPAAATEPAPAQLKLKIEQLALRNGTATFRDEAVRPITTIAITELTADVKDLTWPSEGPAPFSVSMKLPQAGRMELKGAAIPAPLDVEVALSLKNARIEPYQAYFPVPARFAGSFNGETRNHVTITNGVLAATSRGSNWIEKFTMTAPGEKTPAAQFERLRFDGIDFAWPKHARVAKIALAKPEIRIERDKDGVMSLRKMFTPDGRAPSRPEKPAPKETKAKPAAQPAEPPKPGGLPVTVEIGTITIEDGYARFLDRTVDPAFAQELSRFGLIIEGLSSVPGRRARVATQAVIGGSSAFDLKGEIAPIGEVYADLTGELRDFKLASVNPYADPITAWFLKTGELAIKMHFRIEKNQLTADNDIEVKNLTVAPSRENDEVKKKVGLPLGMIVALVTDQDNGIKVNVPLSGEVNQVKADPSDAIWTAVKNVVVNIVSAPFRSIGKLVKGSGGEPGDELKIDAVTFAAGSADVAPPMEQHLTKVADFLRGAPNIKLAMAPVGAPRDVESLRAQEVTLRIQRLQLAHGLPDFNAAVAVAFKEQLPDVTPPKTGEEQLAVLKEREVVPDARMQELQARRLEAVRAALSAAQGIPADRLLPGNAGAATDTDAEGRVELTITN
;
A
#
# COMPACT_ATOMS: atom_id res chain seq x y z
N MET A 1 100.30 43.94 -49.12
CA MET A 1 101.64 43.53 -49.61
C MET A 1 102.66 43.72 -48.49
N LEU A 2 103.18 42.64 -47.90
CA LEU A 2 104.42 42.64 -47.10
C LEU A 2 105.30 41.50 -47.65
N ARG A 3 106.52 41.82 -48.13
CA ARG A 3 107.52 40.83 -48.57
C ARG A 3 108.13 40.16 -47.34
N VAL A 4 107.62 38.99 -46.98
CA VAL A 4 108.12 38.15 -45.88
C VAL A 4 109.29 37.27 -46.38
N SER A 5 110.41 37.25 -45.65
CA SER A 5 111.63 36.51 -46.01
C SER A 5 111.44 34.98 -46.05
N GLY A 6 112.21 34.27 -46.89
CA GLY A 6 112.08 32.82 -47.10
C GLY A 6 112.27 31.93 -45.85
N ARG A 7 112.90 32.44 -44.78
CA ARG A 7 112.97 31.76 -43.47
C ARG A 7 111.68 31.89 -42.67
N VAL A 8 111.05 33.06 -42.66
CA VAL A 8 109.79 33.28 -41.93
C VAL A 8 108.66 32.47 -42.56
N ARG A 9 108.63 32.30 -43.89
CA ARG A 9 107.65 31.41 -44.56
C ARG A 9 107.82 29.93 -44.19
N LYS A 10 109.06 29.42 -44.09
CA LYS A 10 109.31 28.03 -43.65
C LYS A 10 108.98 27.82 -42.17
N ILE A 11 109.29 28.79 -41.30
CA ILE A 11 108.92 28.75 -39.89
C ILE A 11 107.39 28.83 -39.75
N LEU A 12 106.71 29.70 -40.50
CA LEU A 12 105.26 29.81 -40.47
C LEU A 12 104.58 28.51 -40.95
N VAL A 13 105.09 27.86 -42.01
CA VAL A 13 104.57 26.56 -42.49
C VAL A 13 104.85 25.43 -41.50
N ALA A 14 106.03 25.38 -40.87
CA ALA A 14 106.34 24.39 -39.83
C ALA A 14 105.52 24.61 -38.55
N VAL A 15 105.28 25.86 -38.16
CA VAL A 15 104.39 26.23 -37.06
C VAL A 15 102.94 25.89 -37.42
N LEU A 16 102.48 26.14 -38.65
CA LEU A 16 101.15 25.74 -39.10
C LEU A 16 101.00 24.22 -39.13
N ALA A 17 101.99 23.49 -39.64
CA ALA A 17 101.98 22.03 -39.67
C ALA A 17 102.02 21.43 -38.25
N GLY A 18 102.85 21.99 -37.37
CA GLY A 18 102.89 21.64 -35.95
C GLY A 18 101.56 21.95 -35.25
N LEU A 19 100.95 23.10 -35.53
CA LEU A 19 99.63 23.48 -35.04
C LEU A 19 98.54 22.53 -35.56
N VAL A 20 98.57 22.16 -36.84
CA VAL A 20 97.63 21.20 -37.44
C VAL A 20 97.79 19.81 -36.83
N VAL A 21 99.01 19.34 -36.57
CA VAL A 21 99.26 18.08 -35.86
C VAL A 21 98.79 18.14 -34.40
N ILE A 22 99.08 19.23 -33.69
CA ILE A 22 98.60 19.44 -32.31
C ILE A 22 97.07 19.48 -32.28
N VAL A 23 96.43 20.18 -33.21
CA VAL A 23 94.98 20.25 -33.35
C VAL A 23 94.41 18.89 -33.74
N ALA A 24 95.03 18.13 -34.65
CA ALA A 24 94.58 16.78 -35.01
C ALA A 24 94.70 15.79 -33.85
N VAL A 25 95.79 15.82 -33.09
CA VAL A 25 95.97 15.01 -31.87
C VAL A 25 94.99 15.43 -30.78
N ALA A 26 94.81 16.73 -30.57
CA ALA A 26 93.82 17.25 -29.62
C ALA A 26 92.39 16.82 -30.02
N LEU A 27 92.03 16.89 -31.30
CA LEU A 27 90.74 16.43 -31.83
C LEU A 27 90.55 14.91 -31.69
N ALA A 28 91.60 14.11 -31.84
CA ALA A 28 91.55 12.66 -31.67
C ALA A 28 91.40 12.23 -30.19
N ILE A 29 91.98 12.98 -29.26
CA ILE A 29 91.90 12.71 -27.81
C ILE A 29 90.61 13.29 -27.19
N LEU A 30 90.02 14.31 -27.82
CA LEU A 30 88.86 15.04 -27.29
C LEU A 30 87.66 14.15 -26.92
N PRO A 31 87.26 13.12 -27.69
CA PRO A 31 86.12 12.27 -27.32
C PRO A 31 86.35 11.50 -26.00
N GLU A 32 87.56 10.99 -25.76
CA GLU A 32 87.93 10.35 -24.49
C GLU A 32 88.00 11.36 -23.34
N VAL A 33 88.45 12.59 -23.60
CA VAL A 33 88.40 13.67 -22.60
C VAL A 33 86.95 13.98 -22.22
N VAL A 34 86.05 14.12 -23.20
CA VAL A 34 84.62 14.36 -22.97
C VAL A 34 84.01 13.19 -22.19
N ARG A 35 84.32 11.94 -22.54
CA ARG A 35 83.90 10.75 -21.81
C ARG A 35 84.35 10.79 -20.35
N ARG A 36 85.65 11.05 -20.10
CA ARG A 36 86.21 11.11 -18.74
C ARG A 36 85.62 12.26 -17.94
N VAL A 37 85.46 13.44 -18.55
CA VAL A 37 84.84 14.61 -17.92
C VAL A 37 83.38 14.32 -17.57
N ALA A 38 82.61 13.70 -18.46
CA ALA A 38 81.23 13.32 -18.19
C ALA A 38 81.14 12.34 -17.00
N VAL A 39 81.98 11.29 -16.99
CA VAL A 39 82.02 10.29 -15.91
C VAL A 39 82.49 10.89 -14.57
N ASP A 40 83.35 11.93 -14.57
CA ASP A 40 83.82 12.60 -13.34
C ASP A 40 82.85 13.71 -12.85
N GLN A 41 82.25 14.47 -13.77
CA GLN A 41 81.42 15.64 -13.42
C GLN A 41 79.95 15.27 -13.15
N VAL A 42 79.38 14.31 -13.88
CA VAL A 42 77.97 13.92 -13.67
C VAL A 42 77.72 13.40 -12.25
N PRO A 43 78.58 12.60 -11.62
CA PRO A 43 78.43 12.23 -10.22
C PRO A 43 78.51 13.41 -9.25
N LYS A 44 79.33 14.42 -9.54
CA LYS A 44 79.43 15.64 -8.72
C LYS A 44 78.14 16.46 -8.78
N LEU A 45 77.52 16.53 -9.95
CA LEU A 45 76.29 17.28 -10.19
C LEU A 45 75.03 16.55 -9.71
N THR A 46 74.95 15.24 -9.94
CA THR A 46 73.73 14.45 -9.70
C THR A 46 73.78 13.61 -8.43
N GLY A 47 74.97 13.37 -7.87
CA GLY A 47 75.16 12.38 -6.80
C GLY A 47 75.02 10.93 -7.26
N ARG A 48 74.95 10.66 -8.57
CA ARG A 48 74.73 9.32 -9.15
C ARG A 48 75.91 8.91 -10.01
N VAL A 49 76.29 7.63 -9.94
CA VAL A 49 77.37 7.08 -10.76
C VAL A 49 76.91 7.00 -12.21
N LEU A 50 77.71 7.54 -13.13
CA LEU A 50 77.54 7.42 -14.58
C LEU A 50 78.60 6.46 -15.13
N ALA A 51 78.15 5.42 -15.83
CA ALA A 51 78.98 4.63 -16.72
C ALA A 51 78.65 5.01 -18.17
N LEU A 52 79.68 5.17 -19.01
CA LEU A 52 79.54 5.53 -20.42
C LEU A 52 80.48 4.66 -21.25
N ASP A 53 79.94 3.98 -22.26
CA ASP A 53 80.70 3.03 -23.07
C ASP A 53 81.63 3.78 -24.03
N ASP A 54 81.09 4.76 -24.76
CA ASP A 54 81.83 5.48 -25.81
C ASP A 54 81.22 6.88 -26.09
N VAL A 55 82.01 7.78 -26.67
CA VAL A 55 81.62 9.13 -27.10
C VAL A 55 82.17 9.41 -28.50
N ASP A 56 81.29 9.73 -29.44
CA ASP A 56 81.69 10.30 -30.74
C ASP A 56 81.54 11.82 -30.68
N LEU A 57 82.59 12.56 -31.04
CA LEU A 57 82.51 14.03 -31.15
C LEU A 57 83.16 14.49 -32.45
N ASN A 58 82.39 15.18 -33.29
CA ASN A 58 82.86 15.86 -34.48
C ASN A 58 82.54 17.36 -34.38
N LEU A 59 83.57 18.16 -34.08
CA LEU A 59 83.45 19.61 -33.95
C LEU A 59 83.19 20.33 -35.29
N PHE A 60 83.52 19.74 -36.44
CA PHE A 60 83.28 20.36 -37.74
C PHE A 60 81.83 20.23 -38.19
N THR A 61 81.18 19.11 -37.87
CA THR A 61 79.77 18.86 -38.17
C THR A 61 78.84 19.15 -36.99
N GLY A 62 79.40 19.51 -35.84
CA GLY A 62 78.69 19.73 -34.58
C GLY A 62 77.95 18.49 -34.05
N HIS A 63 78.43 17.30 -34.39
CA HIS A 63 77.80 16.03 -34.00
C HIS A 63 78.45 15.48 -32.73
N LEU A 64 77.64 15.31 -31.69
CA LEU A 64 78.00 14.61 -30.45
C LEU A 64 77.12 13.37 -30.33
N ALA A 65 77.69 12.19 -30.12
CA ALA A 65 76.96 10.97 -29.82
C ALA A 65 77.48 10.33 -28.53
N LEU A 66 76.60 10.06 -27.56
CA LEU A 66 76.91 9.31 -26.35
C LEU A 66 76.35 7.89 -26.49
N LYS A 67 77.17 6.86 -26.30
CA LYS A 67 76.76 5.45 -26.44
C LYS A 67 76.79 4.72 -25.10
N GLY A 68 75.75 3.92 -24.84
CA GLY A 68 75.70 2.97 -23.72
C GLY A 68 75.74 3.61 -22.33
N ALA A 69 75.07 4.75 -22.15
CA ALA A 69 75.06 5.45 -20.86
C ALA A 69 74.19 4.73 -19.83
N ARG A 70 74.69 4.58 -18.61
CA ARG A 70 74.02 3.93 -17.49
C ARG A 70 74.22 4.76 -16.22
N ILE A 71 73.13 5.25 -15.66
CA ILE A 71 73.08 6.04 -14.42
C ILE A 71 72.45 5.17 -13.33
N PHE A 72 73.12 5.04 -12.18
CA PHE A 72 72.68 4.19 -11.08
C PHE A 72 71.90 4.95 -10.01
N LYS A 73 71.00 4.26 -9.30
CA LYS A 73 70.33 4.79 -8.12
C LYS A 73 71.34 4.97 -6.97
N SER A 74 71.08 5.91 -6.07
CA SER A 74 71.95 6.22 -4.93
C SER A 74 71.84 5.11 -3.90
N GLY A 75 72.99 4.59 -3.45
CA GLY A 75 73.08 3.57 -2.39
C GLY A 75 72.68 2.14 -2.79
N VAL A 76 72.24 1.89 -4.03
CA VAL A 76 71.88 0.55 -4.53
C VAL A 76 72.41 0.32 -5.94
N ASN A 77 72.80 -0.92 -6.27
CA ASN A 77 73.30 -1.29 -7.60
C ASN A 77 72.15 -1.54 -8.59
N GLU A 78 71.26 -0.55 -8.72
CA GLU A 78 70.11 -0.58 -9.61
C GLU A 78 70.21 0.57 -10.61
N ARG A 79 69.82 0.34 -11.88
CA ARG A 79 69.88 1.37 -12.93
C ARG A 79 68.69 2.31 -12.79
N ALA A 80 68.94 3.61 -12.65
CA ALA A 80 67.93 4.65 -12.63
C ALA A 80 67.51 5.05 -14.06
N VAL A 81 68.50 5.28 -14.91
CA VAL A 81 68.33 5.64 -16.32
C VAL A 81 69.42 4.94 -17.13
N GLU A 82 69.05 4.26 -18.21
CA GLU A 82 69.99 3.77 -19.22
C GLU A 82 69.54 4.17 -20.62
N PHE A 83 70.47 4.35 -21.56
CA PHE A 83 70.14 4.53 -22.97
C PHE A 83 71.23 3.97 -23.89
N GLU A 84 70.82 3.48 -25.06
CA GLU A 84 71.75 2.89 -26.04
C GLU A 84 72.56 3.98 -26.74
N ARG A 85 71.90 5.06 -27.17
CA ARG A 85 72.53 6.13 -27.93
C ARG A 85 71.78 7.46 -27.78
N LEU A 86 72.52 8.54 -27.53
CA LEU A 86 72.03 9.93 -27.60
C LEU A 86 72.86 10.68 -28.65
N ASP A 87 72.24 11.09 -29.75
CA ASP A 87 72.84 11.94 -30.78
C ASP A 87 72.34 13.39 -30.63
N VAL A 88 73.26 14.34 -30.68
CA VAL A 88 72.98 15.78 -30.71
C VAL A 88 73.76 16.41 -31.84
N ARG A 89 73.09 17.19 -32.70
CA ARG A 89 73.71 17.90 -33.82
C ARG A 89 73.46 19.40 -33.70
N LEU A 90 74.51 20.17 -33.51
CA LEU A 90 74.46 21.62 -33.42
C LEU A 90 74.97 22.28 -34.71
N ASP A 91 74.24 23.30 -35.17
CA ASP A 91 74.72 24.20 -36.22
C ASP A 91 75.27 25.46 -35.56
N TYR A 92 76.58 25.69 -35.72
CA TYR A 92 77.29 26.79 -35.07
C TYR A 92 77.20 28.11 -35.84
N LEU A 93 76.89 28.09 -37.15
CA LEU A 93 76.86 29.30 -37.97
C LEU A 93 75.82 30.34 -37.50
N PRO A 94 74.60 29.95 -37.07
CA PRO A 94 73.60 30.88 -36.53
C PRO A 94 74.01 31.56 -35.23
N PHE A 95 75.03 31.05 -34.52
CA PHE A 95 75.48 31.62 -33.24
C PHE A 95 75.95 33.08 -33.37
N LEU A 96 76.55 33.42 -34.53
CA LEU A 96 76.96 34.79 -34.88
C LEU A 96 75.77 35.78 -34.97
N PHE A 97 74.54 35.26 -35.10
CA PHE A 97 73.31 36.03 -35.25
C PHE A 97 72.37 35.88 -34.03
N HIS A 98 72.91 35.54 -32.85
CA HIS A 98 72.13 35.32 -31.61
C HIS A 98 71.06 34.21 -31.76
N LYS A 99 71.36 33.18 -32.56
CA LYS A 99 70.51 32.00 -32.72
C LYS A 99 71.27 30.73 -32.36
N VAL A 100 70.65 29.86 -31.58
CA VAL A 100 71.14 28.50 -31.34
C VAL A 100 70.27 27.56 -32.15
N ARG A 101 70.85 26.86 -33.13
CA ARG A 101 70.12 25.86 -33.92
C ARG A 101 70.63 24.46 -33.59
N VAL A 102 69.77 23.66 -32.99
CA VAL A 102 69.99 22.22 -32.83
C VAL A 102 69.23 21.53 -33.94
N THR A 103 69.94 20.92 -34.89
CA THR A 103 69.32 20.31 -36.08
C THR A 103 68.66 18.98 -35.73
N GLU A 104 69.28 18.19 -34.86
CA GLU A 104 68.77 16.89 -34.44
C GLU A 104 69.15 16.58 -32.99
N ILE A 105 68.19 16.07 -32.22
CA ILE A 105 68.36 15.39 -30.94
C ILE A 105 67.69 14.04 -31.08
N SER A 106 68.45 12.94 -31.00
CA SER A 106 67.89 11.58 -31.09
C SER A 106 68.30 10.75 -29.88
N LEU A 107 67.33 10.17 -29.18
CA LEU A 107 67.56 9.27 -28.05
C LEU A 107 66.93 7.90 -28.35
N VAL A 108 67.74 6.85 -28.31
CA VAL A 108 67.33 5.48 -28.67
C VAL A 108 67.53 4.52 -27.49
N GLY A 109 66.52 3.70 -27.24
CA GLY A 109 66.60 2.59 -26.28
C GLY A 109 66.73 3.03 -24.82
N ALA A 110 66.09 4.15 -24.46
CA ALA A 110 66.14 4.65 -23.09
C ALA A 110 65.23 3.84 -22.16
N LYS A 111 65.71 3.51 -20.95
CA LYS A 111 64.89 2.90 -19.90
C LYS A 111 65.03 3.65 -18.59
N MET A 112 63.91 3.86 -17.92
CA MET A 112 63.84 4.64 -16.68
C MET A 112 63.05 3.87 -15.61
N SER A 113 63.55 3.88 -14.37
CA SER A 113 62.83 3.40 -13.19
C SER A 113 62.62 4.54 -12.21
N ILE A 114 61.37 4.81 -11.85
CA ILE A 114 60.96 5.89 -10.96
C ILE A 114 60.21 5.30 -9.77
N LEU A 115 60.53 5.74 -8.55
CA LEU A 115 59.82 5.35 -7.34
C LEU A 115 59.27 6.59 -6.63
N ARG A 116 57.95 6.62 -6.43
CA ARG A 116 57.28 7.63 -5.61
C ARG A 116 57.09 7.08 -4.18
N ARG A 117 57.66 7.79 -3.20
CA ARG A 117 57.65 7.40 -1.77
C ARG A 117 56.64 8.19 -0.94
N GLY A 118 56.30 9.40 -1.37
CA GLY A 118 55.36 10.29 -0.68
C GLY A 118 54.58 11.15 -1.67
N PRO A 119 53.68 12.02 -1.19
CA PRO A 119 52.84 12.87 -2.05
C PRO A 119 53.63 13.66 -3.09
N THR A 120 54.81 14.16 -2.72
CA THR A 120 55.74 14.94 -3.57
C THR A 120 57.15 14.35 -3.63
N GLU A 121 57.41 13.23 -2.94
CA GLU A 121 58.74 12.67 -2.79
C GLU A 121 58.99 11.55 -3.80
N PHE A 122 59.91 11.80 -4.72
CA PHE A 122 60.40 10.83 -5.70
C PHE A 122 61.86 10.46 -5.41
N ASP A 123 62.29 9.29 -5.85
CA ASP A 123 63.67 8.78 -5.67
C ASP A 123 64.78 9.55 -6.43
N PHE A 124 64.37 10.53 -7.24
CA PHE A 124 65.21 11.50 -7.95
C PHE A 124 65.07 12.94 -7.43
N ALA A 125 64.25 13.22 -6.42
CA ALA A 125 64.02 14.59 -5.92
C ALA A 125 65.32 15.26 -5.45
N ASP A 126 66.21 14.49 -4.82
CA ASP A 126 67.55 14.90 -4.41
C ASP A 126 68.42 15.39 -5.57
N VAL A 127 68.28 14.77 -6.76
CA VAL A 127 68.98 15.19 -7.97
C VAL A 127 68.47 16.54 -8.44
N LEU A 128 67.15 16.74 -8.41
CA LEU A 128 66.53 18.00 -8.82
C LEU A 128 66.92 19.15 -7.89
N ASP A 129 66.95 18.92 -6.58
CA ASP A 129 67.35 19.93 -5.60
C ASP A 129 68.84 20.29 -5.74
N ARG A 130 69.72 19.34 -6.05
CA ARG A 130 71.14 19.62 -6.35
C ARG A 130 71.32 20.45 -7.62
N LEU A 131 70.52 20.18 -8.66
CA LEU A 131 70.54 20.96 -9.90
C LEU A 131 69.98 22.39 -9.69
N LYS A 132 69.03 22.57 -8.77
CA LYS A 132 68.50 23.89 -8.37
C LYS A 132 69.39 24.63 -7.36
N GLY A 133 70.16 23.92 -6.55
CA GLY A 133 70.99 24.44 -5.46
C GLY A 133 72.25 25.19 -5.89
N GLY A 134 72.58 25.18 -7.18
CA GLY A 134 73.48 26.19 -7.74
C GLY A 134 72.75 27.53 -7.72
N LYS A 135 73.21 28.49 -6.91
CA LYS A 135 72.74 29.88 -6.96
C LYS A 135 72.81 30.39 -8.40
N VAL A 136 71.69 30.32 -9.12
CA VAL A 136 71.44 31.20 -10.25
C VAL A 136 71.00 32.50 -9.60
N GLU A 137 71.99 33.31 -9.23
CA GLU A 137 71.79 34.73 -9.04
C GLU A 137 71.11 35.22 -10.31
N ALA A 138 69.86 35.70 -10.21
CA ALA A 138 69.18 36.29 -11.34
C ALA A 138 70.12 37.36 -11.91
N PRO A 139 70.55 37.26 -13.18
CA PRO A 139 71.45 38.25 -13.72
C PRO A 139 70.73 39.60 -13.62
N ALA A 140 71.30 40.49 -12.82
CA ALA A 140 70.92 41.89 -12.79
C ALA A 140 70.94 42.40 -14.23
N GLN A 141 69.89 43.15 -14.55
CA GLN A 141 69.63 43.81 -15.83
C GLN A 141 70.90 44.11 -16.64
N SER A 142 71.15 43.27 -17.64
CA SER A 142 71.99 43.60 -18.78
C SER A 142 71.17 43.33 -20.03
N SER A 143 70.92 44.40 -20.80
CA SER A 143 70.33 44.35 -22.12
C SER A 143 71.20 43.47 -23.03
N SER A 144 70.87 42.19 -23.13
CA SER A 144 71.52 41.22 -24.02
C SER A 144 70.48 40.64 -24.97
N ALA A 145 70.86 40.51 -26.24
CA ALA A 145 69.96 40.13 -27.34
C ALA A 145 69.12 38.89 -27.00
N LYS A 146 67.81 38.93 -27.33
CA LYS A 146 66.90 37.78 -27.15
C LYS A 146 67.37 36.62 -28.03
N TRP A 147 68.13 35.69 -27.45
CA TRP A 147 68.54 34.46 -28.12
C TRP A 147 67.30 33.70 -28.61
N THR A 148 67.32 33.24 -29.86
CA THR A 148 66.30 32.33 -30.41
C THR A 148 66.89 30.93 -30.49
N VAL A 149 66.22 29.95 -29.90
CA VAL A 149 66.61 28.53 -29.98
C VAL A 149 65.69 27.83 -30.96
N GLU A 150 66.25 27.31 -32.04
CA GLU A 150 65.55 26.52 -33.06
C GLU A 150 65.93 25.03 -32.89
N LEU A 151 64.93 24.17 -32.70
CA LEU A 151 65.06 22.72 -32.55
C LEU A 151 64.46 22.06 -33.80
N GLY A 152 65.30 21.59 -34.70
CA GLY A 152 64.91 21.03 -36.00
C GLY A 152 64.14 19.71 -35.86
N ARG A 153 64.77 18.68 -35.28
CA ARG A 153 64.14 17.38 -35.04
C ARG A 153 64.51 16.86 -33.66
N ILE A 154 63.52 16.46 -32.88
CA ILE A 154 63.70 15.73 -31.62
C ILE A 154 63.04 14.37 -31.80
N SER A 155 63.81 13.29 -31.77
CA SER A 155 63.29 11.93 -31.86
C SER A 155 63.66 11.11 -30.64
N LEU A 156 62.68 10.41 -30.09
CA LEU A 156 62.82 9.44 -29.02
C LEU A 156 62.26 8.12 -29.52
N GLN A 157 63.04 7.05 -29.42
CA GLN A 157 62.66 5.73 -29.91
C GLN A 157 62.89 4.68 -28.84
N ARG A 158 61.90 3.79 -28.67
CA ARG A 158 61.94 2.68 -27.70
C ARG A 158 62.21 3.16 -26.26
N LEU A 159 61.56 4.24 -25.81
CA LEU A 159 61.59 4.58 -24.39
C LEU A 159 60.71 3.60 -23.60
N ALA A 160 61.25 3.05 -22.52
CA ALA A 160 60.49 2.32 -21.50
C ALA A 160 60.59 3.01 -20.13
N VAL A 161 59.47 3.20 -19.44
CA VAL A 161 59.43 3.78 -18.08
C VAL A 161 58.65 2.85 -17.16
N ILE A 162 59.22 2.53 -16.01
CA ILE A 162 58.53 1.83 -14.93
C ILE A 162 58.43 2.79 -13.74
N LEU A 163 57.22 3.25 -13.45
CA LEU A 163 56.89 4.07 -12.29
C LEU A 163 56.22 3.20 -11.24
N ARG A 164 56.81 3.15 -10.04
CA ARG A 164 56.23 2.50 -8.87
C ARG A 164 55.76 3.54 -7.88
N ASP A 165 54.52 3.39 -7.44
CA ASP A 165 53.89 4.29 -6.48
C ASP A 165 53.62 3.58 -5.15
N ALA A 166 54.53 3.77 -4.21
CA ALA A 166 54.44 3.22 -2.86
C ALA A 166 53.48 4.00 -1.95
N THR A 167 52.84 5.07 -2.45
CA THR A 167 51.82 5.81 -1.69
C THR A 167 50.45 5.13 -1.70
N THR A 168 50.26 4.12 -2.54
CA THR A 168 49.04 3.30 -2.58
C THR A 168 49.26 1.96 -1.87
N SER A 169 48.16 1.38 -1.37
CA SER A 169 48.17 0.02 -0.81
C SER A 169 47.09 -0.83 -1.51
N PRO A 170 47.44 -1.86 -2.30
CA PRO A 170 48.81 -2.28 -2.65
C PRO A 170 49.57 -1.24 -3.49
N GLU A 171 50.90 -1.34 -3.54
CA GLU A 171 51.77 -0.51 -4.38
C GLU A 171 51.36 -0.62 -5.85
N SER A 172 51.18 0.52 -6.52
CA SER A 172 50.74 0.57 -7.91
C SER A 172 51.95 0.66 -8.85
N GLU A 173 51.99 -0.15 -9.91
CA GLU A 173 53.01 -0.06 -10.96
C GLU A 173 52.39 0.46 -12.26
N TRP A 174 53.06 1.45 -12.85
CA TRP A 174 52.74 2.06 -14.15
C TRP A 174 53.90 1.82 -15.11
N ARG A 175 53.63 1.13 -16.21
CA ARG A 175 54.58 0.82 -17.27
C ARG A 175 54.24 1.59 -18.53
N ILE A 176 55.20 2.34 -19.04
CA ILE A 176 55.18 2.92 -20.37
C ILE A 176 56.15 2.09 -21.23
N ASP A 177 55.64 1.44 -22.26
CA ASP A 177 56.39 0.60 -23.18
C ASP A 177 56.37 1.18 -24.60
N ASP A 178 57.43 0.90 -25.37
CA ASP A 178 57.60 1.28 -26.78
C ASP A 178 57.32 2.77 -27.08
N MET A 179 57.63 3.69 -26.15
CA MET A 179 57.34 5.10 -26.37
C MET A 179 58.23 5.65 -27.48
N THR A 180 57.56 6.18 -28.50
CA THR A 180 58.13 6.90 -29.64
C THR A 180 57.62 8.33 -29.59
N LEU A 181 58.50 9.31 -29.75
CA LEU A 181 58.15 10.71 -29.83
C LEU A 181 58.97 11.35 -30.94
N GLU A 182 58.33 12.10 -31.82
CA GLU A 182 58.99 12.87 -32.86
C GLU A 182 58.40 14.28 -32.87
N ALA A 183 59.24 15.28 -32.58
CA ALA A 183 58.89 16.69 -32.67
C ALA A 183 59.75 17.38 -33.73
N ARG A 184 59.16 18.30 -34.49
CA ARG A 184 59.85 19.01 -35.58
C ARG A 184 59.62 20.51 -35.49
N ASP A 185 60.65 21.27 -35.88
CA ASP A 185 60.62 22.72 -36.07
C ASP A 185 60.17 23.54 -34.84
N LEU A 186 60.57 23.12 -33.63
CA LEU A 186 60.22 23.85 -32.40
C LEU A 186 61.10 25.08 -32.22
N THR A 187 60.52 26.19 -31.73
CA THR A 187 61.25 27.44 -31.49
C THR A 187 61.01 27.94 -30.06
N LEU A 188 62.08 28.33 -29.35
CA LEU A 188 62.03 29.08 -28.08
C LEU A 188 62.62 30.48 -28.25
N GLY A 189 62.01 31.49 -27.65
CA GLY A 189 62.39 32.90 -27.85
C GLY A 189 62.14 33.42 -29.28
N GLY A 190 62.27 34.73 -29.47
CA GLY A 190 62.12 35.36 -30.79
C GLY A 190 60.72 35.28 -31.40
N ARG A 191 60.62 35.08 -32.72
CA ARG A 191 59.34 34.97 -33.45
C ARG A 191 58.90 33.50 -33.45
N VAL A 192 57.87 33.20 -32.67
CA VAL A 192 57.29 31.86 -32.52
C VAL A 192 56.83 31.32 -33.88
N ARG A 193 57.27 30.11 -34.21
CA ARG A 193 56.77 29.30 -35.34
C ARG A 193 56.22 28.00 -34.77
N PRO A 194 54.95 27.65 -35.06
CA PRO A 194 54.40 26.37 -34.64
C PRO A 194 55.13 25.22 -35.33
N GLY A 195 55.63 24.28 -34.54
CA GLY A 195 56.18 23.00 -35.02
C GLY A 195 55.14 21.89 -34.98
N SER A 196 55.57 20.65 -35.19
CA SER A 196 54.72 19.46 -35.08
C SER A 196 55.22 18.50 -34.00
N LEU A 197 54.33 17.68 -33.48
CA LEU A 197 54.61 16.63 -32.49
C LEU A 197 53.79 15.37 -32.79
N GLU A 198 54.45 14.23 -32.81
CA GLU A 198 53.82 12.92 -32.86
C GLU A 198 54.38 12.06 -31.72
N ALA A 199 53.51 11.44 -30.93
CA ALA A 199 53.90 10.53 -29.87
C ALA A 199 53.02 9.28 -29.90
N ARG A 200 53.63 8.11 -29.70
CA ARG A 200 52.93 6.84 -29.48
C ARG A 200 53.57 6.10 -28.33
N LEU A 201 52.77 5.52 -27.45
CA LEU A 201 53.23 4.73 -26.31
C LEU A 201 52.21 3.68 -25.93
N LYS A 202 52.63 2.65 -25.19
CA LYS A 202 51.74 1.71 -24.52
C LYS A 202 51.79 1.94 -23.01
N LEU A 203 50.70 2.39 -22.41
CA LEU A 203 50.59 2.57 -20.95
C LEU A 203 49.84 1.39 -20.36
N ASN A 204 50.52 0.54 -19.58
CA ASN A 204 49.96 -0.71 -19.04
C ASN A 204 49.26 -1.57 -20.10
N GLY A 205 49.83 -1.61 -21.32
CA GLY A 205 49.26 -2.32 -22.48
C GLY A 205 48.28 -1.50 -23.33
N ALA A 206 47.74 -0.38 -22.84
CA ALA A 206 46.84 0.49 -23.57
C ALA A 206 47.58 1.37 -24.57
N ALA A 207 47.16 1.39 -25.84
CA ALA A 207 47.83 2.19 -26.86
C ALA A 207 47.38 3.65 -26.77
N ILE A 208 48.33 4.56 -26.57
CA ILE A 208 48.10 6.01 -26.54
C ILE A 208 48.87 6.64 -27.68
N ALA A 209 48.19 7.46 -28.49
CA ALA A 209 48.82 8.26 -29.52
C ALA A 209 48.40 9.73 -29.39
N ALA A 210 49.34 10.65 -29.60
CA ALA A 210 49.11 12.08 -29.61
C ALA A 210 49.74 12.69 -30.85
N THR A 211 48.99 13.49 -31.60
CA THR A 211 49.45 14.16 -32.82
C THR A 211 49.07 15.64 -32.77
N SER A 212 50.03 16.53 -33.00
CA SER A 212 49.82 17.97 -33.06
C SER A 212 50.55 18.53 -34.28
N ASP A 213 49.82 19.21 -35.14
CA ASP A 213 50.38 19.88 -36.34
C ASP A 213 50.79 21.34 -36.04
N SER A 214 50.54 21.81 -34.83
CA SER A 214 50.80 23.18 -34.41
C SER A 214 51.13 23.22 -32.92
N LEU A 215 52.42 23.11 -32.59
CA LEU A 215 52.97 23.19 -31.24
C LEU A 215 53.89 24.42 -31.11
N ALA A 216 53.49 25.37 -30.28
CA ALA A 216 54.32 26.50 -29.82
C ALA A 216 54.71 26.27 -28.36
N LEU A 217 55.95 26.62 -27.98
CA LEU A 217 56.47 26.40 -26.63
C LEU A 217 56.43 27.65 -25.73
N GLU A 218 56.41 28.85 -26.31
CA GLU A 218 56.49 30.10 -25.56
C GLU A 218 55.70 31.24 -26.25
N PRO A 219 54.44 31.50 -25.83
CA PRO A 219 53.65 30.73 -24.87
C PRO A 219 53.31 29.32 -25.37
N LEU A 220 53.09 28.38 -24.45
CA LEU A 220 52.70 27.02 -24.80
C LEU A 220 51.30 27.03 -25.44
N ALA A 221 51.22 26.71 -26.73
CA ALA A 221 49.96 26.60 -27.45
C ALA A 221 49.99 25.37 -28.37
N THR A 222 48.95 24.53 -28.30
CA THR A 222 48.87 23.30 -29.10
C THR A 222 47.46 22.94 -29.50
N ALA A 223 47.32 22.36 -30.70
CA ALA A 223 46.11 21.68 -31.16
C ALA A 223 46.42 20.19 -31.37
N THR A 224 46.10 19.36 -30.37
CA THR A 224 46.54 17.97 -30.29
C THR A 224 45.36 17.01 -30.38
N ARG A 225 45.43 16.03 -31.28
CA ARG A 225 44.53 14.86 -31.28
C ARG A 225 45.15 13.74 -30.45
N VAL A 226 44.43 13.26 -29.46
CA VAL A 226 44.83 12.17 -28.55
C VAL A 226 43.88 10.99 -28.73
N THR A 227 44.43 9.80 -28.96
CA THR A 227 43.68 8.54 -28.95
C THR A 227 44.17 7.65 -27.85
N VAL A 228 43.25 7.01 -27.14
CA VAL A 228 43.51 6.00 -26.11
C VAL A 228 42.70 4.76 -26.51
N ASP A 229 43.36 3.61 -26.64
CA ASP A 229 42.72 2.34 -26.99
C ASP A 229 43.00 1.30 -25.91
N GLY A 230 41.93 0.82 -25.28
CA GLY A 230 41.95 -0.28 -24.32
C GLY A 230 42.54 0.04 -22.94
N PHE A 231 42.39 1.26 -22.42
CA PHE A 231 42.90 1.60 -21.09
C PHE A 231 42.12 0.88 -19.98
N ASP A 232 42.78 -0.03 -19.27
CA ASP A 232 42.21 -0.78 -18.15
C ASP A 232 42.07 0.12 -16.91
N LEU A 233 40.89 0.13 -16.30
CA LEU A 233 40.60 0.88 -15.08
C LEU A 233 41.08 0.16 -13.80
N ALA A 234 41.37 -1.14 -13.85
CA ALA A 234 41.77 -1.91 -12.66
C ALA A 234 42.99 -1.33 -11.90
N PRO A 235 44.05 -0.81 -12.58
CA PRO A 235 45.18 -0.17 -11.90
C PRO A 235 44.84 1.11 -11.13
N LEU A 236 43.67 1.73 -11.38
CA LEU A 236 43.25 2.93 -10.64
C LEU A 236 42.62 2.63 -9.28
N ARG A 237 42.28 1.36 -9.00
CA ARG A 237 41.58 0.97 -7.77
C ARG A 237 42.33 1.36 -6.48
N PRO A 238 43.66 1.18 -6.34
CA PRO A 238 44.39 1.59 -5.14
C PRO A 238 44.32 3.11 -4.88
N TYR A 239 44.16 3.92 -5.93
CA TYR A 239 44.01 5.37 -5.84
C TYR A 239 42.59 5.80 -5.42
N LEU A 240 41.62 4.89 -5.48
CA LEU A 240 40.22 5.12 -5.12
C LEU A 240 39.84 4.43 -3.79
N ALA A 241 40.82 4.03 -2.98
CA ALA A 241 40.59 3.29 -1.74
C ALA A 241 39.75 4.05 -0.69
N SER A 242 39.73 5.38 -0.74
CA SER A 242 38.89 6.23 0.11
C SER A 242 37.47 6.44 -0.41
N ALA A 243 37.19 6.06 -1.67
CA ALA A 243 35.86 6.17 -2.25
C ALA A 243 34.95 5.04 -1.72
N PRO A 244 33.64 5.29 -1.55
CA PRO A 244 32.70 4.26 -1.09
C PRO A 244 32.46 3.16 -2.15
N ALA A 245 32.85 3.42 -3.40
CA ALA A 245 32.80 2.48 -4.52
C ALA A 245 33.94 2.75 -5.51
N ALA A 246 34.42 1.70 -6.16
CA ALA A 246 35.49 1.78 -7.15
C ALA A 246 35.26 0.81 -8.33
N PRO A 247 35.75 1.13 -9.54
CA PRO A 247 35.74 0.19 -10.65
C PRO A 247 36.63 -1.02 -10.33
N ARG A 248 36.05 -2.22 -10.49
CA ARG A 248 36.76 -3.50 -10.45
C ARG A 248 37.36 -3.84 -11.81
N ALA A 249 36.61 -3.53 -12.87
CA ALA A 249 36.97 -3.78 -14.25
C ALA A 249 36.36 -2.70 -15.16
N GLY A 250 36.93 -2.55 -16.36
CA GLY A 250 36.42 -1.69 -17.41
C GLY A 250 37.54 -1.21 -18.33
N ARG A 251 37.25 -1.08 -19.62
CA ARG A 251 38.22 -0.57 -20.61
C ARG A 251 37.73 0.73 -21.22
N VAL A 252 38.57 1.76 -21.16
CA VAL A 252 38.32 3.08 -21.73
C VAL A 252 38.98 3.20 -23.09
N ASN A 253 38.19 3.64 -24.07
CA ASN A 253 38.65 4.10 -25.36
C ASN A 253 38.32 5.59 -25.47
N ALA A 254 39.23 6.40 -25.98
CA ALA A 254 39.00 7.83 -26.17
C ALA A 254 39.61 8.30 -27.48
N ALA A 255 38.93 9.21 -28.16
CA ALA A 255 39.44 9.94 -29.31
C ALA A 255 39.09 11.41 -29.11
N LEU A 256 40.07 12.21 -28.68
CA LEU A 256 39.88 13.59 -28.24
C LEU A 256 40.70 14.55 -29.10
N ALA A 257 40.11 15.68 -29.46
CA ALA A 257 40.80 16.83 -30.00
C ALA A 257 40.89 17.91 -28.90
N LEU A 258 42.12 18.29 -28.56
CA LEU A 258 42.46 19.24 -27.51
C LEU A 258 43.03 20.50 -28.14
N ALA A 259 42.57 21.69 -27.74
CA ALA A 259 43.24 22.94 -28.05
C ALA A 259 43.57 23.69 -26.75
N ILE A 260 44.85 23.89 -26.49
CA ILE A 260 45.37 24.46 -25.24
C ILE A 260 46.22 25.68 -25.58
N GLU A 261 46.07 26.77 -24.83
CA GLU A 261 46.94 27.95 -24.85
C GLU A 261 47.17 28.41 -23.40
N LEU A 262 48.42 28.36 -22.95
CA LEU A 262 48.83 28.83 -21.63
C LEU A 262 49.43 30.24 -21.74
N ALA A 263 48.89 31.18 -20.99
CA ALA A 263 49.52 32.47 -20.73
C ALA A 263 50.36 32.41 -19.43
N PRO A 264 51.25 33.39 -19.18
CA PRO A 264 52.00 33.46 -17.92
C PRO A 264 51.12 33.48 -16.67
N THR A 265 49.88 33.97 -16.79
CA THR A 265 48.89 34.07 -15.72
C THR A 265 47.96 32.86 -15.61
N GLY A 266 48.11 31.82 -16.44
CA GLY A 266 47.30 30.60 -16.42
C GLY A 266 46.75 30.17 -17.78
N LEU A 267 45.80 29.23 -17.78
CA LEU A 267 45.16 28.71 -18.98
C LEU A 267 44.32 29.81 -19.66
N LYS A 268 44.71 30.23 -20.86
CA LYS A 268 44.00 31.24 -21.67
C LYS A 268 42.94 30.60 -22.57
N ARG A 269 43.20 29.40 -23.09
CA ARG A 269 42.25 28.60 -23.87
C ARG A 269 42.43 27.12 -23.54
N GLY A 270 41.34 26.40 -23.35
CA GLY A 270 41.34 24.95 -23.13
C GLY A 270 40.04 24.35 -23.61
N THR A 271 40.01 23.85 -24.84
CA THR A 271 38.81 23.22 -25.41
C THR A 271 39.04 21.74 -25.68
N VAL A 272 38.03 20.91 -25.38
CA VAL A 272 38.04 19.46 -25.61
C VAL A 272 36.83 19.06 -26.46
N ARG A 273 37.05 18.23 -27.49
CA ARG A 273 35.98 17.64 -28.33
C ARG A 273 36.30 16.18 -28.63
N GLY A 274 35.29 15.36 -28.91
CA GLY A 274 35.49 13.99 -29.35
C GLY A 274 34.60 12.98 -28.66
N GLY A 275 35.09 11.75 -28.52
CA GLY A 275 34.32 10.64 -27.96
C GLY A 275 35.10 9.87 -26.90
N VAL A 276 34.39 9.41 -25.87
CA VAL A 276 34.88 8.48 -24.86
C VAL A 276 33.92 7.30 -24.81
N ALA A 277 34.45 6.08 -24.87
CA ALA A 277 33.69 4.85 -24.72
C ALA A 277 34.27 4.02 -23.59
N LEU A 278 33.42 3.41 -22.79
CA LEU A 278 33.76 2.54 -21.69
C LEU A 278 33.03 1.21 -21.87
N ASN A 279 33.80 0.12 -21.90
CA ASN A 279 33.29 -1.22 -22.14
C ASN A 279 33.51 -2.10 -20.90
N GLY A 280 32.48 -2.87 -20.52
CA GLY A 280 32.54 -3.85 -19.44
C GLY A 280 32.86 -3.25 -18.07
N LEU A 281 32.29 -2.08 -17.75
CA LEU A 281 32.45 -1.47 -16.44
C LEU A 281 31.78 -2.32 -15.38
N GLU A 282 32.51 -2.63 -14.31
CA GLU A 282 31.97 -3.24 -13.11
C GLU A 282 32.38 -2.41 -11.91
N VAL A 283 31.42 -1.99 -11.08
CA VAL A 283 31.68 -1.20 -9.89
C VAL A 283 31.28 -1.99 -8.65
N VAL A 284 32.20 -2.05 -7.69
CA VAL A 284 32.02 -2.72 -6.40
C VAL A 284 32.04 -1.71 -5.27
N GLN A 285 31.26 -1.95 -4.23
CA GLN A 285 31.35 -1.17 -2.99
C GLN A 285 32.56 -1.62 -2.18
N THR A 286 33.13 -0.70 -1.41
CA THR A 286 34.25 -1.01 -0.52
C THR A 286 33.84 -2.07 0.50
N GLY A 287 34.60 -3.17 0.57
CA GLY A 287 34.31 -4.32 1.45
C GLY A 287 33.38 -5.39 0.85
N ARG A 288 32.88 -5.23 -0.38
CA ARG A 288 32.07 -6.24 -1.08
C ARG A 288 32.76 -6.77 -2.33
N THR A 289 32.48 -8.02 -2.68
CA THR A 289 33.04 -8.69 -3.87
C THR A 289 32.12 -8.61 -5.08
N ASP A 290 30.81 -8.59 -4.85
CA ASP A 290 29.81 -8.55 -5.93
C ASP A 290 29.62 -7.14 -6.47
N PRO A 291 29.59 -6.96 -7.80
CA PRO A 291 29.32 -5.67 -8.39
C PRO A 291 27.86 -5.29 -8.15
N PHE A 292 27.64 -4.06 -7.69
CA PHE A 292 26.31 -3.48 -7.56
C PHE A 292 25.89 -2.75 -8.84
N LEU A 293 26.86 -2.35 -9.67
CA LEU A 293 26.63 -1.70 -10.94
C LEU A 293 27.52 -2.35 -12.02
N THR A 294 26.89 -2.78 -13.11
CA THR A 294 27.58 -3.27 -14.30
C THR A 294 27.07 -2.52 -15.51
N VAL A 295 27.97 -2.04 -16.37
CA VAL A 295 27.63 -1.31 -17.61
C VAL A 295 28.45 -1.90 -18.76
N PRO A 296 27.85 -2.79 -19.59
CA PRO A 296 28.50 -3.38 -20.75
C PRO A 296 29.03 -2.35 -21.74
N GLY A 297 28.25 -1.31 -22.04
CA GLY A 297 28.66 -0.22 -22.93
C GLY A 297 28.19 1.14 -22.43
N LEU A 298 29.11 2.10 -22.36
CA LEU A 298 28.85 3.50 -22.10
C LEU A 298 29.60 4.34 -23.15
N SER A 299 28.91 5.20 -23.89
CA SER A 299 29.52 6.13 -24.83
C SER A 299 29.17 7.57 -24.45
N VAL A 300 30.13 8.48 -24.61
CA VAL A 300 29.96 9.92 -24.37
C VAL A 300 30.55 10.66 -25.56
N LYS A 301 29.70 11.40 -26.26
CA LYS A 301 30.10 12.31 -27.34
C LYS A 301 30.17 13.74 -26.81
N ILE A 302 31.37 14.29 -26.76
CA ILE A 302 31.65 15.65 -26.32
C ILE A 302 31.66 16.55 -27.55
N ASN A 303 30.64 17.41 -27.70
CA ASN A 303 30.56 18.37 -28.80
C ASN A 303 31.54 19.51 -28.56
N ASP A 304 31.56 20.04 -27.34
CA ASP A 304 32.46 21.12 -26.91
C ASP A 304 32.60 21.16 -25.39
N ALA A 305 33.82 21.28 -24.88
CA ALA A 305 34.07 21.48 -23.46
C ALA A 305 35.12 22.57 -23.29
N ASP A 306 34.70 23.75 -22.85
CA ASP A 306 35.56 24.90 -22.56
C ASP A 306 35.90 24.92 -21.08
N LEU A 307 37.15 24.60 -20.78
CA LEU A 307 37.71 24.50 -19.44
C LEU A 307 37.89 25.88 -18.79
N VAL A 308 38.03 26.95 -19.58
CA VAL A 308 38.19 28.33 -19.08
C VAL A 308 36.81 28.91 -18.75
N ALA A 309 35.86 28.77 -19.67
CA ALA A 309 34.48 29.21 -19.47
C ALA A 309 33.65 28.29 -18.54
N ARG A 310 34.20 27.12 -18.16
CA ARG A 310 33.51 26.06 -17.39
C ARG A 310 32.18 25.66 -18.04
N SER A 311 32.19 25.54 -19.36
CA SER A 311 31.01 25.26 -20.19
C SER A 311 31.17 23.95 -20.94
N PHE A 312 30.26 23.00 -20.73
CA PHE A 312 30.33 21.65 -21.27
C PHE A 312 29.07 21.34 -22.08
N THR A 313 29.23 21.02 -23.35
CA THR A 313 28.16 20.57 -24.26
C THR A 313 28.43 19.13 -24.66
N ILE A 314 27.61 18.23 -24.14
CA ILE A 314 27.63 16.79 -24.41
C ILE A 314 26.53 16.50 -25.43
N GLY A 315 26.89 15.98 -26.60
CA GLY A 315 25.95 15.67 -27.67
C GLY A 315 25.13 14.41 -27.39
N ALA A 316 25.76 13.38 -26.84
CA ALA A 316 25.06 12.15 -26.47
C ALA A 316 25.79 11.43 -25.33
N ILE A 317 25.01 10.88 -24.41
CA ILE A 317 25.43 9.88 -23.43
C ILE A 317 24.57 8.65 -23.67
N GLU A 318 25.17 7.54 -24.09
CA GLU A 318 24.47 6.30 -24.36
C GLU A 318 24.94 5.21 -23.40
N VAL A 319 23.99 4.56 -22.74
CA VAL A 319 24.22 3.47 -21.79
C VAL A 319 23.48 2.25 -22.30
N ASP A 320 24.19 1.16 -22.57
CA ASP A 320 23.60 -0.11 -23.01
C ASP A 320 23.88 -1.22 -21.99
N GLY A 321 22.82 -1.90 -21.57
CA GLY A 321 22.90 -3.09 -20.71
C GLY A 321 23.16 -2.81 -19.22
N LEU A 322 22.85 -1.61 -18.72
CA LEU A 322 23.02 -1.26 -17.31
C LEU A 322 22.34 -2.30 -16.40
N SER A 323 23.06 -2.86 -15.43
CA SER A 323 22.50 -3.71 -14.39
C SER A 323 22.83 -3.12 -13.03
N LEU A 324 21.79 -2.74 -12.30
CA LEU A 324 21.88 -2.14 -10.97
C LEU A 324 21.31 -3.09 -9.92
N ARG A 325 22.03 -3.28 -8.82
CA ARG A 325 21.58 -4.03 -7.65
C ARG A 325 21.55 -3.11 -6.45
N ALA A 326 20.42 -3.11 -5.76
CA ALA A 326 20.21 -2.39 -4.52
C ALA A 326 19.70 -3.36 -3.46
N VAL A 327 20.17 -3.22 -2.23
CA VAL A 327 19.76 -4.05 -1.10
C VAL A 327 19.30 -3.14 0.03
N ARG A 328 18.09 -3.42 0.54
CA ARG A 328 17.63 -2.89 1.83
C ARG A 328 17.88 -3.95 2.89
N ASP A 329 18.77 -3.66 3.83
CA ASP A 329 19.14 -4.59 4.90
C ASP A 329 18.03 -4.72 5.96
N ALA A 330 18.22 -5.64 6.91
CA ALA A 330 17.28 -5.86 8.01
C ALA A 330 17.15 -4.66 8.96
N GLN A 331 18.11 -3.72 8.93
CA GLN A 331 18.08 -2.45 9.67
C GLN A 331 17.36 -1.33 8.87
N GLN A 332 16.70 -1.69 7.77
CA GLN A 332 15.97 -0.80 6.87
C GLN A 332 16.84 0.21 6.12
N LYS A 333 18.17 0.04 6.10
CA LYS A 333 19.09 0.90 5.36
C LYS A 333 19.26 0.38 3.93
N ILE A 334 19.28 1.29 2.97
CA ILE A 334 19.54 0.98 1.56
C ILE A 334 21.03 1.20 1.29
N ASP A 335 21.72 0.17 0.84
CA ASP A 335 23.16 0.17 0.59
C ASP A 335 23.62 1.24 -0.41
N LEU A 336 22.80 1.59 -1.40
CA LEU A 336 23.10 2.64 -2.37
C LEU A 336 22.97 4.06 -1.78
N VAL A 337 22.15 4.25 -0.74
CA VAL A 337 22.02 5.57 -0.08
C VAL A 337 23.28 5.87 0.73
N ALA A 338 23.88 4.84 1.34
CA ALA A 338 25.15 4.96 2.06
C ALA A 338 26.32 5.42 1.17
N LEU A 339 26.23 5.28 -0.16
CA LEU A 339 27.25 5.79 -1.09
C LEU A 339 27.24 7.32 -1.18
N GLY A 340 26.11 7.97 -0.88
CA GLY A 340 25.96 9.43 -0.90
C GLY A 340 26.27 10.11 0.44
N GLU A 341 26.39 9.34 1.53
CA GLU A 341 26.76 9.84 2.84
C GLU A 341 28.25 10.18 2.86
N ARG A 342 28.60 11.47 3.03
CA ARG A 342 30.01 11.87 3.20
C ARG A 342 30.56 11.24 4.49
N PRO A 343 31.67 10.49 4.44
CA PRO A 343 32.38 10.10 5.65
C PRO A 343 32.78 11.37 6.41
N GLY A 344 32.22 11.57 7.62
CA GLY A 344 32.56 12.70 8.50
C GLY A 344 31.59 13.89 8.54
N ALA A 345 30.45 13.86 7.85
CA ALA A 345 29.44 14.94 7.95
C ALA A 345 28.65 14.97 9.28
N GLY A 346 28.94 14.04 10.21
CA GLY A 346 28.31 13.93 11.54
C GLY A 346 29.10 14.52 12.70
N SER A 347 30.27 15.13 12.46
CA SER A 347 30.92 15.97 13.49
C SER A 347 30.53 17.42 13.26
N PRO A 348 29.89 18.11 14.25
CA PRO A 348 29.85 19.56 14.22
C PRO A 348 31.29 20.02 14.16
N ALA A 349 31.64 20.83 13.15
CA ALA A 349 32.87 21.60 13.21
C ALA A 349 32.87 22.33 14.57
N PRO A 350 33.96 22.28 15.35
CA PRO A 350 34.04 23.06 16.57
C PRO A 350 33.79 24.51 16.17
N ALA A 351 32.80 25.12 16.82
CA ALA A 351 32.54 26.54 16.74
C ALA A 351 33.87 27.25 17.00
N ALA A 352 34.43 27.87 15.97
CA ALA A 352 35.56 28.75 16.10
C ALA A 352 35.13 29.89 17.02
N SER A 353 35.71 29.89 18.22
CA SER A 353 35.62 30.96 19.20
C SER A 353 36.11 32.27 18.60
N ASP A 354 35.45 33.33 19.05
CA ASP A 354 35.72 34.74 18.81
C ASP A 354 37.20 35.13 18.61
N ALA A 355 37.44 35.86 17.52
CA ALA A 355 38.47 36.89 17.47
C ALA A 355 37.85 38.15 16.84
N GLY A 356 37.70 39.20 17.65
CA GLY A 356 37.31 40.55 17.21
C GLY A 356 38.43 41.28 16.44
N PRO A 357 38.28 42.59 16.17
CA PRO A 357 37.90 43.05 14.83
C PRO A 357 38.99 43.86 14.09
N THR A 358 38.68 44.16 12.82
CA THR A 358 39.21 45.22 11.93
C THR A 358 40.57 45.03 11.24
N THR A 359 40.53 44.90 9.90
CA THR A 359 41.30 45.67 8.89
C THR A 359 40.65 45.40 7.50
N PRO A 360 40.57 46.39 6.59
CA PRO A 360 39.43 46.55 5.68
C PRO A 360 39.55 45.86 4.31
N ALA A 361 38.36 45.52 3.78
CA ALA A 361 38.00 45.35 2.37
C ALA A 361 39.15 45.18 1.36
N ALA A 362 39.59 43.95 1.17
CA ALA A 362 40.17 43.51 -0.09
C ALA A 362 39.04 43.21 -1.07
N ALA A 363 39.18 43.79 -2.26
CA ALA A 363 38.39 43.67 -3.47
C ALA A 363 37.37 42.53 -3.55
N THR A 364 36.15 42.88 -3.98
CA THR A 364 35.16 41.98 -4.56
C THR A 364 35.85 40.98 -5.50
N GLU A 365 36.10 39.78 -4.98
CA GLU A 365 36.50 38.63 -5.78
C GLU A 365 35.33 38.38 -6.76
N PRO A 366 35.57 38.36 -8.08
CA PRO A 366 34.49 38.06 -9.01
C PRO A 366 33.91 36.70 -8.64
N ALA A 367 32.58 36.65 -8.48
CA ALA A 367 31.88 35.42 -8.16
C ALA A 367 32.40 34.29 -9.07
N PRO A 368 32.82 33.13 -8.52
CA PRO A 368 33.43 32.08 -9.32
C PRO A 368 32.49 31.70 -10.46
N ALA A 369 33.03 31.66 -11.69
CA ALA A 369 32.26 31.31 -12.88
C ALA A 369 31.47 30.02 -12.63
N GLN A 370 30.14 30.12 -12.77
CA GLN A 370 29.21 29.02 -12.53
C GLN A 370 29.37 27.96 -13.63
N LEU A 371 29.39 26.69 -13.23
CA LEU A 371 29.46 25.55 -14.15
C LEU A 371 28.23 25.55 -15.07
N LYS A 372 28.45 25.54 -16.39
CA LYS A 372 27.40 25.36 -17.40
C LYS A 372 27.52 23.97 -18.02
N LEU A 373 26.45 23.18 -17.99
CA LEU A 373 26.39 21.86 -18.59
C LEU A 373 25.14 21.75 -19.45
N LYS A 374 25.30 21.32 -20.71
CA LYS A 374 24.21 20.96 -21.62
C LYS A 374 24.42 19.53 -22.09
N ILE A 375 23.41 18.68 -21.94
CA ILE A 375 23.36 17.32 -22.45
C ILE A 375 22.21 17.28 -23.47
N GLU A 376 22.54 17.18 -24.75
CA GLU A 376 21.54 17.15 -25.83
C GLU A 376 20.72 15.85 -25.79
N GLN A 377 21.36 14.72 -25.52
CA GLN A 377 20.70 13.42 -25.37
C GLN A 377 21.37 12.55 -24.30
N LEU A 378 20.56 11.95 -23.43
CA LEU A 378 20.91 10.85 -22.53
C LEU A 378 19.99 9.68 -22.85
N ALA A 379 20.55 8.55 -23.28
CA ALA A 379 19.81 7.35 -23.63
C ALA A 379 20.31 6.15 -22.81
N LEU A 380 19.37 5.44 -22.20
CA LEU A 380 19.57 4.14 -21.57
C LEU A 380 18.79 3.09 -22.36
N ARG A 381 19.45 1.99 -22.69
CA ARG A 381 18.91 0.84 -23.42
C ARG A 381 19.19 -0.45 -22.65
N ASN A 382 18.24 -1.38 -22.70
CA ASN A 382 18.38 -2.73 -22.16
C ASN A 382 18.77 -2.77 -20.67
N GLY A 383 18.34 -1.79 -19.88
CA GLY A 383 18.66 -1.72 -18.46
C GLY A 383 17.88 -2.74 -17.62
N THR A 384 18.46 -3.12 -16.49
CA THR A 384 17.83 -3.96 -15.46
C THR A 384 18.15 -3.40 -14.08
N ALA A 385 17.20 -3.51 -13.16
CA ALA A 385 17.38 -3.10 -11.77
C ALA A 385 16.76 -4.14 -10.85
N THR A 386 17.52 -4.60 -9.86
CA THR A 386 17.05 -5.54 -8.84
C THR A 386 17.14 -4.89 -7.47
N PHE A 387 16.00 -4.82 -6.78
CA PHE A 387 15.91 -4.36 -5.40
C PHE A 387 15.59 -5.56 -4.50
N ARG A 388 16.53 -5.93 -3.65
CA ARG A 388 16.36 -7.00 -2.66
C ARG A 388 16.08 -6.39 -1.30
N ASP A 389 14.89 -6.65 -0.78
CA ASP A 389 14.44 -6.13 0.51
C ASP A 389 14.48 -7.25 1.57
N GLU A 390 15.47 -7.16 2.45
CA GLU A 390 15.68 -8.07 3.58
C GLU A 390 15.00 -7.59 4.86
N ALA A 391 14.38 -6.40 4.84
CA ALA A 391 13.59 -5.87 5.95
C ALA A 391 12.17 -6.47 5.98
N VAL A 392 11.68 -7.01 4.86
CA VAL A 392 10.37 -7.66 4.76
C VAL A 392 10.46 -9.19 4.91
N ARG A 393 9.34 -9.83 5.26
CA ARG A 393 9.22 -11.29 5.37
C ARG A 393 8.00 -11.77 4.58
N PRO A 394 8.16 -12.72 3.64
CA PRO A 394 9.43 -13.29 3.18
C PRO A 394 10.34 -12.25 2.52
N ILE A 395 11.65 -12.50 2.52
CA ILE A 395 12.63 -11.64 1.83
C ILE A 395 12.18 -11.53 0.36
N THR A 396 12.01 -10.31 -0.11
CA THR A 396 11.40 -10.04 -1.41
C THR A 396 12.42 -9.42 -2.34
N THR A 397 12.46 -9.89 -3.59
CA THR A 397 13.30 -9.30 -4.65
C THR A 397 12.41 -8.79 -5.76
N ILE A 398 12.46 -7.49 -6.00
CA ILE A 398 11.76 -6.81 -7.08
C ILE A 398 12.75 -6.65 -8.23
N ALA A 399 12.45 -7.23 -9.39
CA ALA A 399 13.27 -7.14 -10.59
C ALA A 399 12.53 -6.37 -11.68
N ILE A 400 13.14 -5.27 -12.13
CA ILE A 400 12.71 -4.47 -13.27
C ILE A 400 13.60 -4.82 -14.46
N THR A 401 12.99 -5.06 -15.61
CA THR A 401 13.69 -5.44 -16.85
C THR A 401 13.29 -4.53 -18.01
N GLU A 402 14.06 -4.57 -19.10
CA GLU A 402 13.84 -3.72 -20.28
C GLU A 402 13.72 -2.22 -19.94
N LEU A 403 14.48 -1.76 -18.93
CA LEU A 403 14.52 -0.37 -18.55
C LEU A 403 15.16 0.44 -19.68
N THR A 404 14.34 1.28 -20.29
CA THR A 404 14.72 2.20 -21.37
C THR A 404 14.42 3.60 -20.89
N ALA A 405 15.38 4.51 -21.00
CA ALA A 405 15.17 5.92 -20.66
C ALA A 405 15.76 6.81 -21.74
N ASP A 406 15.09 7.92 -22.03
CA ASP A 406 15.57 8.98 -22.89
C ASP A 406 15.32 10.31 -22.20
N VAL A 407 16.33 11.16 -22.13
CA VAL A 407 16.23 12.54 -21.67
C VAL A 407 16.89 13.43 -22.74
N LYS A 408 16.24 14.53 -23.11
CA LYS A 408 16.80 15.46 -24.10
C LYS A 408 16.96 16.85 -23.51
N ASP A 409 17.94 17.58 -24.03
CA ASP A 409 18.18 19.00 -23.73
C ASP A 409 18.27 19.33 -22.22
N LEU A 410 18.92 18.46 -21.45
CA LEU A 410 19.15 18.69 -20.03
C LEU A 410 20.22 19.77 -19.84
N THR A 411 19.86 20.85 -19.13
CA THR A 411 20.74 22.01 -18.88
C THR A 411 20.95 22.25 -17.39
N TRP A 412 22.17 22.69 -17.03
CA TRP A 412 22.53 23.13 -15.68
C TRP A 412 23.34 24.44 -15.74
N PRO A 413 22.94 25.51 -15.03
CA PRO A 413 21.62 25.71 -14.41
C PRO A 413 20.49 25.51 -15.43
N SER A 414 19.29 25.15 -14.96
CA SER A 414 18.18 24.79 -15.85
C SER A 414 17.66 26.01 -16.61
N GLU A 415 17.69 25.96 -17.95
CA GLU A 415 17.18 27.02 -18.83
C GLU A 415 15.74 26.76 -19.32
N GLY A 416 15.24 25.53 -19.12
CA GLY A 416 13.91 25.10 -19.52
C GLY A 416 13.63 23.65 -19.13
N PRO A 417 12.41 23.15 -19.42
CA PRO A 417 12.02 21.78 -19.11
C PRO A 417 12.71 20.79 -20.06
N ALA A 418 13.39 19.79 -19.48
CA ALA A 418 14.01 18.69 -20.21
C ALA A 418 12.99 17.57 -20.45
N PRO A 419 12.58 17.29 -21.71
CA PRO A 419 11.65 16.21 -21.99
C PRO A 419 12.31 14.85 -21.72
N PHE A 420 11.55 13.93 -21.14
CA PHE A 420 12.00 12.59 -20.84
C PHE A 420 10.93 11.53 -21.16
N SER A 421 11.40 10.32 -21.45
CA SER A 421 10.57 9.12 -21.52
C SER A 421 11.27 7.96 -20.85
N VAL A 422 10.55 7.21 -20.01
CA VAL A 422 11.03 5.99 -19.37
C VAL A 422 10.04 4.87 -19.63
N SER A 423 10.54 3.69 -19.97
CA SER A 423 9.72 2.49 -20.12
C SER A 423 10.39 1.31 -19.44
N MET A 424 9.61 0.47 -18.77
CA MET A 424 10.13 -0.69 -18.05
C MET A 424 9.10 -1.81 -17.93
N LYS A 425 9.57 -3.06 -17.92
CA LYS A 425 8.78 -4.24 -17.56
C LYS A 425 8.83 -4.47 -16.06
N LEU A 426 7.65 -4.68 -15.47
CA LEU A 426 7.47 -4.94 -14.04
C LEU A 426 7.63 -6.42 -13.71
N PRO A 427 7.83 -6.79 -12.43
CA PRO A 427 8.00 -8.19 -12.04
C PRO A 427 6.78 -9.04 -12.41
N GLN A 428 7.04 -10.29 -12.84
CA GLN A 428 6.06 -11.26 -13.37
C GLN A 428 5.35 -10.85 -14.67
N ALA A 429 4.69 -9.69 -14.71
CA ALA A 429 4.05 -9.15 -15.91
C ALA A 429 3.78 -7.64 -15.77
N GLY A 430 3.47 -7.02 -16.91
CA GLY A 430 3.06 -5.62 -17.00
C GLY A 430 4.16 -4.69 -17.47
N ARG A 431 3.75 -3.50 -17.92
CA ARG A 431 4.64 -2.46 -18.43
C ARG A 431 4.25 -1.12 -17.82
N MET A 432 5.26 -0.35 -17.43
CA MET A 432 5.12 1.04 -17.01
C MET A 432 5.79 1.95 -18.02
N GLU A 433 5.11 3.01 -18.42
CA GLU A 433 5.62 4.07 -19.28
C GLU A 433 5.42 5.42 -18.61
N LEU A 434 6.47 6.22 -18.58
CA LEU A 434 6.48 7.58 -18.06
C LEU A 434 6.91 8.49 -19.21
N LYS A 435 6.15 9.54 -19.51
CA LYS A 435 6.49 10.54 -20.54
C LYS A 435 6.19 11.92 -20.01
N GLY A 436 7.13 12.85 -20.11
CA GLY A 436 6.98 14.13 -19.44
C GLY A 436 8.11 15.09 -19.71
N ALA A 437 8.16 16.16 -18.92
CA ALA A 437 9.27 17.09 -18.90
C ALA A 437 9.59 17.51 -17.46
N ALA A 438 10.87 17.75 -17.18
CA ALA A 438 11.36 18.04 -15.84
C ALA A 438 12.32 19.24 -15.83
N ILE A 439 12.17 20.10 -14.84
CA ILE A 439 13.12 21.13 -14.43
C ILE A 439 13.75 20.65 -13.12
N PRO A 440 15.06 20.31 -13.10
CA PRO A 440 15.72 19.78 -11.90
C PRO A 440 15.81 20.74 -10.71
N ALA A 441 15.98 22.04 -10.96
CA ALA A 441 16.19 23.05 -9.92
C ALA A 441 15.63 24.43 -10.32
N PRO A 442 14.57 24.95 -9.63
CA PRO A 442 13.74 24.24 -8.64
C PRO A 442 13.02 23.05 -9.27
N LEU A 443 12.68 22.03 -8.47
CA LEU A 443 12.05 20.81 -8.98
C LEU A 443 10.62 21.12 -9.48
N ASP A 444 10.40 20.96 -10.78
CA ASP A 444 9.10 21.01 -11.45
C ASP A 444 9.03 19.87 -12.46
N VAL A 445 8.10 18.93 -12.28
CA VAL A 445 7.99 17.73 -13.12
C VAL A 445 6.55 17.52 -13.54
N GLU A 446 6.31 17.55 -14.84
CA GLU A 446 5.04 17.10 -15.44
C GLU A 446 5.26 15.72 -16.07
N VAL A 447 4.47 14.72 -15.67
CA VAL A 447 4.64 13.33 -16.09
C VAL A 447 3.31 12.62 -16.32
N ALA A 448 3.11 12.15 -17.55
CA ALA A 448 2.09 11.17 -17.90
C ALA A 448 2.61 9.76 -17.57
N LEU A 449 1.90 9.03 -16.72
CA LEU A 449 2.16 7.65 -16.34
C LEU A 449 1.09 6.75 -16.96
N SER A 450 1.53 5.74 -17.70
CA SER A 450 0.70 4.63 -18.18
C SER A 450 1.22 3.34 -17.57
N LEU A 451 0.32 2.61 -16.91
CA LEU A 451 0.59 1.35 -16.25
C LEU A 451 -0.39 0.32 -16.80
N LYS A 452 0.13 -0.77 -17.36
CA LYS A 452 -0.67 -1.82 -18.00
C LYS A 452 -0.32 -3.18 -17.41
N ASN A 453 -1.33 -3.90 -16.94
CA ASN A 453 -1.28 -5.27 -16.44
C ASN A 453 -0.21 -5.52 -15.37
N ALA A 454 -0.05 -4.60 -14.42
CA ALA A 454 0.91 -4.75 -13.33
C ALA A 454 0.39 -5.74 -12.28
N ARG A 455 1.15 -6.79 -11.98
CA ARG A 455 0.76 -7.84 -11.02
C ARG A 455 1.01 -7.39 -9.58
N ILE A 456 0.09 -7.69 -8.66
CA ILE A 456 0.18 -7.29 -7.24
C ILE A 456 0.99 -8.30 -6.39
N GLU A 457 1.04 -9.55 -6.85
CA GLU A 457 1.68 -10.69 -6.18
C GLU A 457 3.16 -10.47 -5.83
N PRO A 458 4.00 -9.83 -6.67
CA PRO A 458 5.39 -9.54 -6.32
C PRO A 458 5.55 -8.63 -5.09
N TYR A 459 4.50 -7.90 -4.72
CA TYR A 459 4.50 -6.93 -3.63
C TYR A 459 3.82 -7.47 -2.36
N GLN A 460 3.48 -8.76 -2.31
CA GLN A 460 2.74 -9.38 -1.20
C GLN A 460 3.36 -9.12 0.18
N ALA A 461 4.69 -9.11 0.29
CA ALA A 461 5.40 -8.91 1.56
C ALA A 461 5.31 -7.47 2.12
N TYR A 462 4.82 -6.52 1.33
CA TYR A 462 4.63 -5.13 1.75
C TYR A 462 3.24 -4.86 2.33
N PHE A 463 2.31 -5.81 2.22
CA PHE A 463 1.00 -5.68 2.86
C PHE A 463 1.09 -6.16 4.32
N PRO A 464 0.68 -5.35 5.31
CA PRO A 464 0.77 -5.69 6.73
C PRO A 464 -0.35 -6.64 7.18
N VAL A 465 -0.77 -7.55 6.30
CA VAL A 465 -1.89 -8.47 6.52
C VAL A 465 -1.53 -9.84 5.96
N PRO A 466 -1.98 -10.93 6.60
CA PRO A 466 -1.69 -12.28 6.12
C PRO A 466 -2.50 -12.64 4.84
N ALA A 467 -3.53 -11.87 4.48
CA ALA A 467 -4.29 -12.05 3.25
C ALA A 467 -3.41 -12.06 1.99
N ARG A 468 -3.66 -13.03 1.10
CA ARG A 468 -3.00 -13.09 -0.21
C ARG A 468 -3.82 -12.37 -1.26
N PHE A 469 -3.18 -11.47 -1.99
CA PHE A 469 -3.79 -10.69 -3.06
C PHE A 469 -3.27 -11.16 -4.41
N ALA A 470 -4.18 -11.25 -5.37
CA ALA A 470 -3.86 -11.47 -6.78
C ALA A 470 -4.75 -10.58 -7.64
N GLY A 471 -4.23 -10.14 -8.78
CA GLY A 471 -4.94 -9.20 -9.66
C GLY A 471 -4.01 -8.42 -10.56
N SER A 472 -4.58 -7.61 -11.45
CA SER A 472 -3.82 -6.73 -12.33
C SER A 472 -4.23 -5.28 -12.09
N PHE A 473 -3.25 -4.42 -11.87
CA PHE A 473 -3.44 -2.99 -11.73
C PHE A 473 -3.08 -2.28 -13.04
N ASN A 474 -3.90 -1.31 -13.39
CA ASN A 474 -3.76 -0.49 -14.57
C ASN A 474 -4.04 0.97 -14.21
N GLY A 475 -3.43 1.89 -14.95
CA GLY A 475 -3.63 3.31 -14.71
C GLY A 475 -3.12 4.17 -15.84
N GLU A 476 -3.82 5.28 -16.05
CA GLU A 476 -3.41 6.35 -16.94
C GLU A 476 -3.60 7.65 -16.19
N THR A 477 -2.48 8.27 -15.78
CA THR A 477 -2.49 9.49 -14.96
C THR A 477 -1.54 10.55 -15.52
N ARG A 478 -1.89 11.81 -15.38
CA ARG A 478 -1.02 12.96 -15.58
C ARG A 478 -0.76 13.59 -14.23
N ASN A 479 0.51 13.68 -13.87
CA ASN A 479 0.95 14.14 -12.56
C ASN A 479 1.81 15.37 -12.75
N HIS A 480 1.65 16.36 -11.89
CA HIS A 480 2.50 17.55 -11.87
C HIS A 480 2.97 17.78 -10.44
N VAL A 481 4.29 17.76 -10.25
CA VAL A 481 4.93 17.84 -8.94
C VAL A 481 5.89 19.02 -8.94
N THR A 482 5.69 19.95 -8.01
CA THR A 482 6.55 21.12 -7.83
C THR A 482 7.02 21.22 -6.40
N ILE A 483 8.28 21.59 -6.20
CA ILE A 483 8.83 21.95 -4.88
C ILE A 483 9.29 23.40 -4.93
N THR A 484 8.53 24.29 -4.28
CA THR A 484 8.86 25.71 -4.19
C THR A 484 9.10 26.09 -2.74
N ASN A 485 10.28 26.64 -2.42
CA ASN A 485 10.66 27.03 -1.05
C ASN A 485 10.48 25.90 0.00
N GLY A 486 10.74 24.65 -0.39
CA GLY A 486 10.56 23.47 0.48
C GLY A 486 9.12 22.99 0.64
N VAL A 487 8.14 23.68 0.02
CA VAL A 487 6.73 23.27 0.01
C VAL A 487 6.46 22.40 -1.21
N LEU A 488 6.00 21.16 -0.97
CA LEU A 488 5.58 20.22 -1.99
C LEU A 488 4.13 20.50 -2.40
N ALA A 489 3.91 20.76 -3.69
CA ALA A 489 2.59 20.70 -4.31
C ALA A 489 2.58 19.59 -5.36
N ALA A 490 1.55 18.76 -5.35
CA ALA A 490 1.39 17.65 -6.28
C ALA A 490 -0.05 17.59 -6.78
N THR A 491 -0.22 17.49 -8.09
CA THR A 491 -1.51 17.21 -8.70
C THR A 491 -1.46 15.90 -9.47
N SER A 492 -2.57 15.17 -9.49
CA SER A 492 -2.71 13.93 -10.27
C SER A 492 -4.11 13.87 -10.86
N ARG A 493 -4.20 13.67 -12.18
CA ARG A 493 -5.46 13.48 -12.89
C ARG A 493 -5.46 12.24 -13.73
N GLY A 494 -6.57 11.52 -13.80
CA GLY A 494 -6.68 10.37 -14.71
C GLY A 494 -7.66 9.29 -14.26
N SER A 495 -7.35 8.05 -14.61
CA SER A 495 -8.14 6.87 -14.24
C SER A 495 -7.27 5.70 -13.87
N ASN A 496 -7.68 4.94 -12.87
CA ASN A 496 -7.02 3.70 -12.44
C ASN A 496 -8.04 2.57 -12.39
N TRP A 497 -7.63 1.35 -12.68
CA TRP A 497 -8.52 0.20 -12.52
C TRP A 497 -7.76 -1.07 -12.17
N ILE A 498 -8.44 -1.92 -11.41
CA ILE A 498 -7.98 -3.25 -11.01
C ILE A 498 -8.86 -4.27 -11.72
N GLU A 499 -8.26 -5.29 -12.32
CA GLU A 499 -9.00 -6.40 -12.94
C GLU A 499 -8.63 -7.74 -12.30
N LYS A 500 -9.63 -8.63 -12.23
CA LYS A 500 -9.51 -10.01 -11.76
C LYS A 500 -8.87 -10.09 -10.37
N PHE A 501 -9.36 -9.25 -9.46
CA PHE A 501 -8.83 -9.21 -8.10
C PHE A 501 -9.39 -10.39 -7.29
N THR A 502 -8.51 -11.01 -6.50
CA THR A 502 -8.90 -12.02 -5.52
C THR A 502 -8.15 -11.79 -4.22
N MET A 503 -8.85 -11.96 -3.11
CA MET A 503 -8.32 -11.98 -1.76
C MET A 503 -8.57 -13.37 -1.16
N THR A 504 -7.49 -14.04 -0.78
CA THR A 504 -7.53 -15.42 -0.26
C THR A 504 -6.88 -15.47 1.11
N ALA A 505 -7.50 -16.20 2.05
CA ALA A 505 -6.92 -16.41 3.37
C ALA A 505 -5.65 -17.28 3.28
N PRO A 506 -4.72 -17.15 4.26
CA PRO A 506 -3.54 -18.01 4.31
C PRO A 506 -3.90 -19.50 4.32
N GLY A 507 -3.32 -20.28 3.41
CA GLY A 507 -3.53 -21.74 3.34
C GLY A 507 -4.83 -22.18 2.66
N GLU A 508 -5.74 -21.26 2.33
CA GLU A 508 -6.97 -21.57 1.61
C GLU A 508 -6.79 -21.48 0.09
N LYS A 509 -7.63 -22.22 -0.65
CA LYS A 509 -7.66 -22.19 -2.14
C LYS A 509 -8.81 -21.36 -2.70
N THR A 510 -9.87 -21.21 -1.92
CA THR A 510 -11.08 -20.48 -2.31
C THR A 510 -10.95 -19.01 -1.93
N PRO A 511 -11.10 -18.06 -2.86
CA PRO A 511 -11.12 -16.65 -2.51
C PRO A 511 -12.27 -16.34 -1.55
N ALA A 512 -11.96 -15.54 -0.53
CA ALA A 512 -12.94 -15.01 0.41
C ALA A 512 -13.59 -13.73 -0.12
N ALA A 513 -12.87 -12.98 -0.96
CA ALA A 513 -13.44 -11.91 -1.77
C ALA A 513 -12.81 -11.90 -3.15
N GLN A 514 -13.59 -11.58 -4.17
CA GLN A 514 -13.10 -11.38 -5.54
C GLN A 514 -13.98 -10.40 -6.30
N PHE A 515 -13.44 -9.79 -7.35
CA PHE A 515 -14.22 -8.96 -8.28
C PHE A 515 -13.63 -8.96 -9.69
N GLU A 516 -14.47 -8.76 -10.70
CA GLU A 516 -14.04 -8.71 -12.10
C GLU A 516 -13.26 -7.41 -12.37
N ARG A 517 -13.81 -6.27 -11.94
CA ARG A 517 -13.19 -4.96 -12.16
C ARG A 517 -13.56 -3.95 -11.07
N LEU A 518 -12.57 -3.20 -10.59
CA LEU A 518 -12.76 -2.00 -9.78
C LEU A 518 -12.12 -0.82 -10.51
N ARG A 519 -12.90 0.20 -10.87
CA ARG A 519 -12.46 1.34 -11.68
C ARG A 519 -12.67 2.66 -10.94
N PHE A 520 -11.68 3.52 -11.03
CA PHE A 520 -11.68 4.90 -10.53
C PHE A 520 -11.52 5.83 -11.73
N ASP A 521 -12.59 6.52 -12.10
CA ASP A 521 -12.66 7.44 -13.23
C ASP A 521 -12.69 8.89 -12.77
N GLY A 522 -11.99 9.76 -13.52
CA GLY A 522 -11.96 11.20 -13.23
C GLY A 522 -11.34 11.52 -11.88
N ILE A 523 -10.21 10.88 -11.57
CA ILE A 523 -9.37 11.24 -10.43
C ILE A 523 -8.89 12.68 -10.65
N ASP A 524 -9.07 13.54 -9.64
CA ASP A 524 -8.49 14.88 -9.56
C ASP A 524 -8.01 15.10 -8.13
N PHE A 525 -6.71 14.86 -7.95
CA PHE A 525 -6.02 15.03 -6.68
C PHE A 525 -5.13 16.26 -6.74
N ALA A 526 -5.18 17.09 -5.70
CA ALA A 526 -4.30 18.23 -5.54
C ALA A 526 -3.88 18.32 -4.06
N TRP A 527 -2.66 17.93 -3.74
CA TRP A 527 -2.12 18.04 -2.38
C TRP A 527 -1.71 19.49 -2.05
N PRO A 528 -2.03 20.01 -0.85
CA PRO A 528 -2.90 19.46 0.21
C PRO A 528 -4.37 19.93 0.12
N LYS A 529 -4.85 20.37 -1.05
CA LYS A 529 -6.17 21.01 -1.24
C LYS A 529 -7.34 20.02 -1.23
N HIS A 530 -7.38 19.10 -2.21
CA HIS A 530 -8.53 18.21 -2.41
C HIS A 530 -8.16 16.86 -3.02
N ALA A 531 -9.02 15.88 -2.83
CA ALA A 531 -8.99 14.57 -3.45
C ALA A 531 -10.39 14.25 -3.98
N ARG A 532 -10.55 14.28 -5.32
CA ARG A 532 -11.82 14.04 -5.99
C ARG A 532 -11.74 12.81 -6.88
N VAL A 533 -12.82 12.04 -6.94
CA VAL A 533 -13.01 10.97 -7.93
C VAL A 533 -14.41 11.11 -8.51
N ALA A 534 -14.53 11.22 -9.84
CA ALA A 534 -15.83 11.39 -10.49
C ALA A 534 -16.70 10.13 -10.35
N LYS A 535 -16.16 8.95 -10.63
CA LYS A 535 -16.89 7.68 -10.52
C LYS A 535 -16.00 6.55 -10.00
N ILE A 536 -16.53 5.78 -9.05
CA ILE A 536 -15.98 4.51 -8.59
C ILE A 536 -16.97 3.41 -9.01
N ALA A 537 -16.50 2.41 -9.74
CA ALA A 537 -17.34 1.32 -10.24
C ALA A 537 -16.74 -0.04 -9.88
N LEU A 538 -17.51 -0.87 -9.19
CA LEU A 538 -17.14 -2.22 -8.79
C LEU A 538 -18.08 -3.22 -9.47
N ALA A 539 -17.54 -3.99 -10.42
CA ALA A 539 -18.29 -4.95 -11.21
C ALA A 539 -18.11 -6.38 -10.68
N LYS A 540 -19.24 -7.05 -10.46
CA LYS A 540 -19.36 -8.44 -10.00
C LYS A 540 -18.51 -8.76 -8.76
N PRO A 541 -18.63 -8.00 -7.66
CA PRO A 541 -17.99 -8.40 -6.42
C PRO A 541 -18.65 -9.67 -5.88
N GLU A 542 -17.83 -10.66 -5.51
CA GLU A 542 -18.24 -11.85 -4.78
C GLU A 542 -17.55 -11.87 -3.42
N ILE A 543 -18.33 -11.94 -2.35
CA ILE A 543 -17.81 -12.01 -0.98
C ILE A 543 -18.35 -13.25 -0.28
N ARG A 544 -17.47 -13.99 0.40
CA ARG A 544 -17.83 -15.15 1.22
C ARG A 544 -17.47 -14.85 2.67
N ILE A 545 -18.51 -14.78 3.50
CA ILE A 545 -18.40 -14.52 4.93
C ILE A 545 -18.79 -15.81 5.63
N GLU A 546 -17.87 -16.40 6.39
CA GLU A 546 -18.15 -17.55 7.21
C GLU A 546 -17.93 -17.17 8.68
N ARG A 547 -18.88 -17.50 9.55
CA ARG A 547 -18.71 -17.48 10.99
C ARG A 547 -18.51 -18.91 11.45
N ASP A 548 -17.34 -19.21 12.01
CA ASP A 548 -17.04 -20.54 12.50
C ASP A 548 -17.78 -20.87 13.81
N LYS A 549 -17.63 -22.11 14.30
CA LYS A 549 -18.28 -22.59 15.54
C LYS A 549 -17.89 -21.79 16.78
N ASP A 550 -16.70 -21.18 16.77
CA ASP A 550 -16.19 -20.34 17.85
C ASP A 550 -16.73 -18.89 17.75
N GLY A 551 -17.57 -18.62 16.75
CA GLY A 551 -18.17 -17.32 16.50
C GLY A 551 -17.24 -16.32 15.80
N VAL A 552 -16.06 -16.76 15.33
CA VAL A 552 -15.07 -15.92 14.66
C VAL A 552 -15.38 -15.81 13.17
N MET A 553 -15.41 -14.58 12.67
CA MET A 553 -15.60 -14.31 11.24
C MET A 553 -14.32 -14.64 10.45
N SER A 554 -14.46 -15.38 9.34
CA SER A 554 -13.37 -15.78 8.44
C SER A 554 -12.58 -14.58 7.92
N LEU A 555 -13.26 -13.48 7.62
CA LEU A 555 -12.62 -12.23 7.19
C LEU A 555 -11.65 -11.68 8.23
N ARG A 556 -11.91 -11.85 9.54
CA ARG A 556 -11.05 -11.33 10.60
C ARG A 556 -9.67 -11.99 10.61
N LYS A 557 -9.59 -13.28 10.26
CA LYS A 557 -8.34 -14.05 10.17
C LYS A 557 -7.40 -13.52 9.09
N MET A 558 -7.93 -12.80 8.09
CA MET A 558 -7.16 -12.23 6.99
C MET A 558 -6.49 -10.89 7.31
N PHE A 559 -6.94 -10.19 8.35
CA PHE A 559 -6.42 -8.87 8.75
C PHE A 559 -5.79 -8.87 10.15
N THR A 560 -5.92 -9.97 10.90
CA THR A 560 -5.24 -10.13 12.19
C THR A 560 -3.90 -10.80 11.91
N PRO A 561 -2.75 -10.12 12.11
CA PRO A 561 -1.45 -10.77 11.99
C PRO A 561 -1.40 -11.95 12.96
N ASP A 562 -0.95 -13.12 12.48
CA ASP A 562 -0.58 -14.20 13.39
C ASP A 562 0.40 -13.64 14.40
N GLY A 563 0.12 -13.78 15.69
CA GLY A 563 0.94 -13.29 16.82
C GLY A 563 2.36 -13.87 16.90
N ARG A 564 2.87 -14.49 15.82
CA ARG A 564 4.29 -14.78 15.60
C ARG A 564 5.01 -13.56 15.02
N ALA A 565 4.90 -12.42 15.70
CA ALA A 565 6.08 -11.57 15.78
C ALA A 565 7.10 -12.32 16.65
N PRO A 566 8.39 -12.44 16.27
CA PRO A 566 9.39 -12.89 17.21
C PRO A 566 9.35 -11.91 18.38
N SER A 567 8.96 -12.41 19.54
CA SER A 567 9.16 -11.74 20.81
C SER A 567 10.62 -11.32 20.86
N ARG A 568 10.86 -10.02 20.68
CA ARG A 568 12.03 -9.38 21.26
C ARG A 568 12.01 -9.81 22.74
N PRO A 569 13.10 -10.33 23.32
CA PRO A 569 13.12 -10.67 24.73
C PRO A 569 12.82 -9.40 25.51
N GLU A 570 11.58 -9.30 25.95
CA GLU A 570 11.11 -8.26 26.84
C GLU A 570 11.78 -8.56 28.17
N LYS A 571 12.79 -7.74 28.50
CA LYS A 571 13.34 -7.65 29.84
C LYS A 571 12.15 -7.53 30.80
N PRO A 572 12.05 -8.34 31.86
CA PRO A 572 10.94 -8.26 32.78
C PRO A 572 10.96 -6.87 33.43
N ALA A 573 9.95 -6.07 33.12
CA ALA A 573 9.69 -4.83 33.82
C ALA A 573 9.42 -5.17 35.31
N PRO A 574 10.00 -4.43 36.27
CA PRO A 574 9.74 -4.64 37.68
C PRO A 574 8.26 -4.47 37.98
N LYS A 575 7.71 -5.34 38.85
CA LYS A 575 6.40 -5.16 39.46
C LYS A 575 6.39 -3.83 40.22
N GLU A 576 5.72 -2.83 39.68
CA GLU A 576 5.41 -1.61 40.41
C GLU A 576 4.22 -1.83 41.35
N THR A 577 4.51 -1.53 42.60
CA THR A 577 3.63 -1.50 43.76
C THR A 577 2.50 -0.49 43.56
N LYS A 578 1.30 -0.86 44.03
CA LYS A 578 0.10 -0.01 44.08
C LYS A 578 0.41 1.37 44.69
N ALA A 579 0.25 2.43 43.90
CA ALA A 579 0.07 3.81 44.37
C ALA A 579 -1.30 4.35 43.90
N LYS A 580 -1.90 5.16 44.78
CA LYS A 580 -3.27 5.71 44.77
C LYS A 580 -3.48 6.75 43.64
N PRO A 581 -4.71 6.95 43.13
CA PRO A 581 -4.94 7.61 41.84
C PRO A 581 -5.10 9.13 41.95
N ALA A 582 -4.48 9.88 41.03
CA ALA A 582 -4.97 11.16 40.49
C ALA A 582 -4.03 11.71 39.40
N ALA A 583 -4.27 11.32 38.16
CA ALA A 583 -4.15 12.20 36.99
C ALA A 583 -5.05 11.61 35.91
N GLN A 584 -6.06 12.38 35.52
CA GLN A 584 -6.96 12.06 34.42
C GLN A 584 -6.11 11.73 33.18
N PRO A 585 -6.33 10.62 32.46
CA PRO A 585 -5.64 10.37 31.21
C PRO A 585 -5.86 11.56 30.30
N ALA A 586 -4.77 12.16 29.81
CA ALA A 586 -4.85 13.15 28.74
C ALA A 586 -5.73 12.55 27.64
N GLU A 587 -6.77 13.30 27.28
CA GLU A 587 -7.68 12.98 26.19
C GLU A 587 -6.82 12.56 24.98
N PRO A 588 -7.07 11.38 24.37
CA PRO A 588 -6.31 10.96 23.19
C PRO A 588 -6.38 12.12 22.18
N PRO A 589 -5.26 12.50 21.54
CA PRO A 589 -5.28 13.59 20.57
C PRO A 589 -6.40 13.30 19.57
N LYS A 590 -7.38 14.23 19.50
CA LYS A 590 -8.49 14.14 18.53
C LYS A 590 -7.87 13.77 17.19
N PRO A 591 -8.34 12.70 16.52
CA PRO A 591 -7.78 12.33 15.22
C PRO A 591 -7.88 13.56 14.33
N GLY A 592 -6.73 14.13 13.97
CA GLY A 592 -6.68 15.25 13.06
C GLY A 592 -7.45 14.85 11.81
N GLY A 593 -8.54 15.57 11.52
CA GLY A 593 -9.29 15.35 10.29
C GLY A 593 -8.32 15.34 9.11
N LEU A 594 -8.61 14.52 8.10
CA LEU A 594 -7.79 14.46 6.89
C LEU A 594 -7.50 15.89 6.42
N PRO A 595 -6.23 16.29 6.20
CA PRO A 595 -5.87 17.67 5.87
C PRO A 595 -6.33 18.10 4.45
N VAL A 596 -7.20 17.31 3.82
CA VAL A 596 -7.60 17.39 2.42
C VAL A 596 -9.10 17.13 2.34
N THR A 597 -9.83 17.95 1.58
CA THR A 597 -11.25 17.69 1.29
C THR A 597 -11.40 16.49 0.36
N VAL A 598 -12.22 15.50 0.72
CA VAL A 598 -12.49 14.30 -0.08
C VAL A 598 -13.89 14.37 -0.67
N GLU A 599 -14.02 14.21 -1.99
CA GLU A 599 -15.31 14.12 -2.67
C GLU A 599 -15.34 12.94 -3.66
N ILE A 600 -16.45 12.22 -3.69
CA ILE A 600 -16.70 11.13 -4.63
C ILE A 600 -18.02 11.40 -5.34
N GLY A 601 -17.98 11.57 -6.66
CA GLY A 601 -19.14 11.90 -7.47
C GLY A 601 -20.17 10.78 -7.46
N THR A 602 -19.78 9.57 -7.87
CA THR A 602 -20.67 8.39 -7.85
C THR A 602 -19.90 7.12 -7.45
N ILE A 603 -20.49 6.28 -6.60
CA ILE A 603 -20.04 4.91 -6.32
C ILE A 603 -21.10 3.97 -6.87
N THR A 604 -20.68 2.97 -7.65
CA THR A 604 -21.55 1.97 -8.27
C THR A 604 -21.05 0.57 -7.93
N ILE A 605 -21.96 -0.31 -7.51
CA ILE A 605 -21.74 -1.76 -7.49
C ILE A 605 -22.71 -2.39 -8.48
N GLU A 606 -22.17 -3.16 -9.42
CA GLU A 606 -22.93 -3.82 -10.48
C GLU A 606 -22.87 -5.34 -10.27
N ASP A 607 -24.05 -5.96 -10.18
CA ASP A 607 -24.24 -7.42 -10.12
C ASP A 607 -23.42 -8.11 -9.01
N GLY A 608 -23.49 -7.57 -7.78
CA GLY A 608 -22.81 -8.13 -6.63
C GLY A 608 -23.45 -9.42 -6.09
N TYR A 609 -22.60 -10.25 -5.51
CA TYR A 609 -22.97 -11.50 -4.84
C TYR A 609 -22.29 -11.58 -3.47
N ALA A 610 -23.03 -12.02 -2.46
CA ALA A 610 -22.47 -12.35 -1.16
C ALA A 610 -23.09 -13.64 -0.63
N ARG A 611 -22.26 -14.47 0.01
CA ARG A 611 -22.71 -15.65 0.73
C ARG A 611 -22.30 -15.53 2.18
N PHE A 612 -23.27 -15.66 3.08
CA PHE A 612 -23.07 -15.73 4.51
C PHE A 612 -23.33 -17.15 4.99
N LEU A 613 -22.40 -17.72 5.75
CA LEU A 613 -22.52 -19.03 6.38
C LEU A 613 -22.21 -18.90 7.87
N ASP A 614 -23.19 -19.12 8.74
CA ASP A 614 -23.00 -19.15 10.19
C ASP A 614 -23.08 -20.58 10.72
N ARG A 615 -21.96 -21.06 11.27
CA ARG A 615 -21.82 -22.41 11.85
C ARG A 615 -21.96 -22.42 13.38
N THR A 616 -22.33 -21.28 14.01
CA THR A 616 -22.65 -21.23 15.44
C THR A 616 -23.99 -21.85 15.79
N VAL A 617 -24.85 -22.04 14.79
CA VAL A 617 -26.17 -22.69 14.90
C VAL A 617 -26.20 -24.02 14.13
N ASP A 618 -27.06 -24.94 14.56
CA ASP A 618 -27.25 -26.25 13.94
C ASP A 618 -28.74 -26.45 13.57
N PRO A 619 -29.08 -26.68 12.28
CA PRO A 619 -28.19 -26.73 11.12
C PRO A 619 -27.56 -25.37 10.82
N ALA A 620 -26.41 -25.36 10.14
CA ALA A 620 -25.71 -24.12 9.80
C ALA A 620 -26.60 -23.18 8.97
N PHE A 621 -26.67 -21.91 9.38
CA PHE A 621 -27.45 -20.90 8.67
C PHE A 621 -26.68 -20.44 7.43
N ALA A 622 -27.29 -20.58 6.26
CA ALA A 622 -26.71 -20.12 5.00
C ALA A 622 -27.67 -19.17 4.30
N GLN A 623 -27.17 -17.99 3.94
CA GLN A 623 -27.93 -17.00 3.20
C GLN A 623 -27.11 -16.45 2.03
N GLU A 624 -27.76 -16.28 0.90
CA GLU A 624 -27.16 -15.70 -0.30
C GLU A 624 -27.84 -14.38 -0.62
N LEU A 625 -27.03 -13.42 -1.07
CA LEU A 625 -27.44 -12.13 -1.58
C LEU A 625 -26.90 -12.04 -3.00
N SER A 626 -27.78 -11.79 -3.96
CA SER A 626 -27.48 -11.80 -5.39
C SER A 626 -28.08 -10.59 -6.08
N ARG A 627 -27.63 -10.28 -7.30
CA ARG A 627 -28.04 -9.11 -8.08
C ARG A 627 -27.94 -7.81 -7.29
N PHE A 628 -26.93 -7.71 -6.43
CA PHE A 628 -26.74 -6.55 -5.56
C PHE A 628 -26.27 -5.36 -6.38
N GLY A 629 -27.13 -4.37 -6.48
CA GLY A 629 -26.86 -3.07 -7.06
C GLY A 629 -26.75 -2.03 -5.96
N LEU A 630 -25.72 -1.17 -6.01
CA LEU A 630 -25.60 -0.02 -5.12
C LEU A 630 -25.22 1.20 -5.95
N ILE A 631 -25.89 2.32 -5.72
CA ILE A 631 -25.53 3.63 -6.26
C ILE A 631 -25.46 4.61 -5.09
N ILE A 632 -24.32 5.26 -4.92
CA ILE A 632 -24.14 6.37 -3.98
C ILE A 632 -23.69 7.59 -4.78
N GLU A 633 -24.37 8.73 -4.64
CA GLU A 633 -24.08 9.96 -5.37
C GLU A 633 -23.73 11.10 -4.41
N GLY A 634 -22.60 11.79 -4.64
CA GLY A 634 -22.24 13.02 -3.95
C GLY A 634 -21.64 12.82 -2.55
N LEU A 635 -20.81 11.79 -2.34
CA LEU A 635 -20.09 11.61 -1.08
C LEU A 635 -19.10 12.76 -0.88
N SER A 636 -19.09 13.39 0.30
CA SER A 636 -18.20 14.51 0.59
C SER A 636 -17.81 14.51 2.06
N SER A 637 -16.58 14.93 2.34
CA SER A 637 -16.08 15.20 3.70
C SER A 637 -16.42 16.60 4.20
N VAL A 638 -17.12 17.42 3.40
CA VAL A 638 -17.54 18.77 3.78
C VAL A 638 -18.80 18.68 4.66
N PRO A 639 -18.79 19.25 5.88
CA PRO A 639 -19.95 19.25 6.77
C PRO A 639 -21.23 19.79 6.09
N GLY A 640 -22.38 19.21 6.42
CA GLY A 640 -23.67 19.58 5.83
C GLY A 640 -23.94 19.06 4.41
N ARG A 641 -22.98 18.38 3.74
CA ARG A 641 -23.21 17.72 2.44
C ARG A 641 -23.73 16.31 2.66
N ARG A 642 -24.83 15.98 1.97
CA ARG A 642 -25.46 14.65 2.00
C ARG A 642 -25.27 13.96 0.66
N ALA A 643 -25.09 12.64 0.70
CA ALA A 643 -25.02 11.76 -0.44
C ALA A 643 -26.33 10.99 -0.58
N ARG A 644 -26.81 10.81 -1.81
CA ARG A 644 -27.98 9.95 -2.08
C ARG A 644 -27.52 8.52 -2.20
N VAL A 645 -28.23 7.59 -1.59
CA VAL A 645 -27.98 6.15 -1.70
C VAL A 645 -29.22 5.45 -2.23
N ALA A 646 -29.01 4.49 -3.14
CA ALA A 646 -30.02 3.56 -3.61
C ALA A 646 -29.39 2.18 -3.75
N THR A 647 -30.08 1.13 -3.29
CA THR A 647 -29.64 -0.25 -3.47
C THR A 647 -30.83 -1.17 -3.71
N GLN A 648 -30.57 -2.21 -4.49
CA GLN A 648 -31.49 -3.29 -4.79
C GLN A 648 -30.73 -4.62 -4.63
N ALA A 649 -31.37 -5.64 -4.10
CA ALA A 649 -30.78 -6.96 -3.91
C ALA A 649 -31.84 -8.07 -3.91
N VAL A 650 -31.42 -9.29 -4.21
CA VAL A 650 -32.23 -10.50 -3.99
C VAL A 650 -31.60 -11.34 -2.89
N ILE A 651 -32.33 -11.53 -1.80
CA ILE A 651 -31.91 -12.24 -0.59
C ILE A 651 -32.59 -13.63 -0.55
N GLY A 652 -31.81 -14.69 -0.38
CA GLY A 652 -32.34 -16.06 -0.25
C GLY A 652 -32.98 -16.61 -1.53
N GLY A 653 -32.52 -16.15 -2.69
CA GLY A 653 -32.96 -16.60 -4.00
C GLY A 653 -34.23 -15.94 -4.54
N SER A 654 -35.13 -15.44 -3.69
CA SER A 654 -36.40 -14.83 -4.14
C SER A 654 -36.82 -13.53 -3.45
N SER A 655 -36.31 -13.22 -2.25
CA SER A 655 -36.78 -12.06 -1.48
C SER A 655 -36.19 -10.77 -2.04
N ALA A 656 -37.02 -9.83 -2.46
CA ALA A 656 -36.55 -8.55 -3.00
C ALA A 656 -36.29 -7.57 -1.85
N PHE A 657 -35.13 -6.91 -1.89
CA PHE A 657 -34.75 -5.86 -0.95
C PHE A 657 -34.42 -4.59 -1.73
N ASP A 658 -35.08 -3.49 -1.38
CA ASP A 658 -34.85 -2.16 -1.93
C ASP A 658 -34.57 -1.18 -0.77
N LEU A 659 -33.63 -0.27 -0.94
CA LEU A 659 -33.34 0.78 0.05
C LEU A 659 -32.92 2.06 -0.67
N LYS A 660 -33.47 3.19 -0.26
CA LYS A 660 -33.14 4.52 -0.79
C LYS A 660 -33.11 5.58 0.30
N GLY A 661 -32.32 6.63 0.12
CA GLY A 661 -32.29 7.73 1.07
C GLY A 661 -31.07 8.63 0.95
N GLU A 662 -30.77 9.35 2.03
CA GLU A 662 -29.63 10.24 2.15
C GLU A 662 -28.72 9.83 3.30
N ILE A 663 -27.40 9.95 3.12
CA ILE A 663 -26.39 9.67 4.14
C ILE A 663 -25.33 10.77 4.15
N ALA A 664 -24.74 11.03 5.32
CA ALA A 664 -23.45 11.71 5.42
C ALA A 664 -22.54 10.79 6.25
N PRO A 665 -21.64 10.01 5.63
CA PRO A 665 -20.79 9.08 6.36
C PRO A 665 -19.38 9.63 6.62
N ILE A 666 -18.97 10.73 5.98
CA ILE A 666 -17.64 11.33 6.14
C ILE A 666 -17.77 12.65 6.91
N GLY A 667 -17.42 12.65 8.20
CA GLY A 667 -17.47 13.84 9.07
C GLY A 667 -18.57 13.76 10.13
N GLU A 668 -19.80 14.10 9.76
CA GLU A 668 -20.99 14.07 10.65
C GLU A 668 -21.81 12.82 10.39
N VAL A 669 -22.26 12.09 11.41
CA VAL A 669 -23.12 10.91 11.25
C VAL A 669 -24.56 11.34 11.01
N TYR A 670 -25.02 11.26 9.75
CA TYR A 670 -26.41 11.47 9.35
C TYR A 670 -26.87 10.34 8.42
N ALA A 671 -28.11 9.90 8.59
CA ALA A 671 -28.77 8.96 7.68
C ALA A 671 -30.27 9.21 7.69
N ASP A 672 -30.93 9.14 6.55
CA ASP A 672 -32.37 9.12 6.40
C ASP A 672 -32.71 8.14 5.28
N LEU A 673 -33.12 6.93 5.66
CA LEU A 673 -33.17 5.76 4.80
C LEU A 673 -34.55 5.13 4.87
N THR A 674 -35.15 4.90 3.70
CA THR A 674 -36.37 4.09 3.56
C THR A 674 -36.03 2.80 2.85
N GLY A 675 -36.35 1.66 3.46
CA GLY A 675 -36.12 0.33 2.90
C GLY A 675 -37.39 -0.51 2.88
N GLU A 676 -37.44 -1.47 1.96
CA GLU A 676 -38.50 -2.45 1.85
C GLU A 676 -37.90 -3.84 1.56
N LEU A 677 -38.29 -4.83 2.36
CA LEU A 677 -38.03 -6.24 2.13
C LEU A 677 -39.37 -6.91 1.80
N ARG A 678 -39.43 -7.71 0.74
CA ARG A 678 -40.64 -8.44 0.31
C ARG A 678 -40.35 -9.94 0.18
N ASP A 679 -41.37 -10.75 0.46
CA ASP A 679 -41.39 -12.20 0.24
C ASP A 679 -40.25 -12.97 0.95
N PHE A 680 -39.81 -12.50 2.11
CA PHE A 680 -38.76 -13.17 2.87
C PHE A 680 -39.30 -14.42 3.56
N LYS A 681 -38.75 -15.59 3.21
CA LYS A 681 -39.22 -16.88 3.73
C LYS A 681 -38.77 -17.09 5.17
N LEU A 682 -39.71 -17.06 6.11
CA LEU A 682 -39.43 -17.23 7.55
C LEU A 682 -38.85 -18.61 7.92
N ALA A 683 -39.13 -19.65 7.13
CA ALA A 683 -38.53 -20.97 7.36
C ALA A 683 -36.99 -20.95 7.31
N SER A 684 -36.39 -19.99 6.60
CA SER A 684 -34.92 -19.85 6.48
C SER A 684 -34.24 -19.45 7.80
N VAL A 685 -34.97 -18.83 8.74
CA VAL A 685 -34.41 -18.35 10.01
C VAL A 685 -34.58 -19.35 11.16
N ASN A 686 -35.16 -20.53 10.90
CA ASN A 686 -35.29 -21.60 11.89
C ASN A 686 -34.01 -21.97 12.64
N PRO A 687 -32.80 -21.98 12.02
CA PRO A 687 -31.54 -22.18 12.75
C PRO A 687 -31.33 -21.23 13.93
N TYR A 688 -31.86 -20.01 13.84
CA TYR A 688 -31.84 -19.04 14.93
C TYR A 688 -33.11 -19.06 15.77
N ALA A 689 -34.27 -19.30 15.17
CA ALA A 689 -35.55 -19.25 15.87
C ALA A 689 -35.77 -20.42 16.82
N ASP A 690 -35.42 -21.65 16.43
CA ASP A 690 -35.66 -22.84 17.26
C ASP A 690 -34.91 -22.79 18.61
N PRO A 691 -33.59 -22.48 18.69
CA PRO A 691 -32.87 -22.43 19.96
C PRO A 691 -33.45 -21.48 21.01
N ILE A 692 -34.08 -20.38 20.57
CA ILE A 692 -34.60 -19.32 21.45
C ILE A 692 -36.12 -19.38 21.68
N THR A 693 -36.88 -19.99 20.76
CA THR A 693 -38.34 -20.09 20.88
C THR A 693 -38.82 -21.48 21.24
N ALA A 694 -38.09 -22.54 20.89
CA ALA A 694 -38.56 -23.93 20.87
C ALA A 694 -39.69 -24.19 19.84
N TRP A 695 -39.82 -23.36 18.79
CA TRP A 695 -40.79 -23.50 17.71
C TRP A 695 -40.14 -23.48 16.32
N PHE A 696 -40.70 -24.26 15.40
CA PHE A 696 -40.39 -24.22 13.98
C PHE A 696 -41.40 -23.38 13.21
N LEU A 697 -40.89 -22.46 12.38
CA LEU A 697 -41.66 -21.71 11.39
C LEU A 697 -41.78 -22.57 10.12
N LYS A 698 -42.90 -23.27 9.93
CA LYS A 698 -43.12 -24.19 8.78
C LYS A 698 -43.31 -23.42 7.49
N THR A 699 -44.14 -22.39 7.53
CA THR A 699 -44.44 -21.47 6.42
C THR A 699 -44.48 -20.05 6.96
N GLY A 700 -44.38 -19.07 6.06
CA GLY A 700 -44.51 -17.66 6.41
C GLY A 700 -43.67 -16.79 5.49
N GLU A 701 -44.28 -15.70 5.03
CA GLU A 701 -43.65 -14.68 4.19
C GLU A 701 -43.62 -13.36 4.96
N LEU A 702 -42.43 -12.83 5.16
CA LEU A 702 -42.17 -11.59 5.87
C LEU A 702 -41.96 -10.47 4.86
N ALA A 703 -42.72 -9.40 5.02
CA ALA A 703 -42.47 -8.11 4.41
C ALA A 703 -42.16 -7.09 5.50
N ILE A 704 -41.16 -6.24 5.29
CA ILE A 704 -40.79 -5.18 6.23
C ILE A 704 -40.62 -3.89 5.46
N LYS A 705 -41.31 -2.83 5.88
CA LYS A 705 -41.03 -1.46 5.48
C LYS A 705 -40.34 -0.75 6.63
N MET A 706 -39.16 -0.21 6.38
CA MET A 706 -38.30 0.42 7.38
C MET A 706 -38.08 1.87 7.00
N HIS A 707 -38.23 2.79 7.95
CA HIS A 707 -37.80 4.18 7.83
C HIS A 707 -36.87 4.52 8.98
N PHE A 708 -35.61 4.79 8.68
CA PHE A 708 -34.54 4.97 9.63
C PHE A 708 -33.93 6.37 9.49
N ARG A 709 -33.93 7.15 10.56
CA ARG A 709 -33.32 8.48 10.60
C ARG A 709 -32.33 8.60 11.77
N ILE A 710 -31.10 8.99 11.46
CA ILE A 710 -30.10 9.43 12.43
C ILE A 710 -29.84 10.91 12.23
N GLU A 711 -30.03 11.69 13.29
CA GLU A 711 -29.65 13.10 13.32
C GLU A 711 -29.15 13.46 14.72
N LYS A 712 -28.02 14.19 14.81
CA LYS A 712 -27.44 14.65 16.09
C LYS A 712 -27.27 13.51 17.13
N ASN A 713 -26.78 12.36 16.68
CA ASN A 713 -26.59 11.16 17.51
C ASN A 713 -27.89 10.53 18.07
N GLN A 714 -29.07 10.97 17.61
CA GLN A 714 -30.36 10.36 17.91
C GLN A 714 -30.80 9.49 16.74
N LEU A 715 -31.15 8.24 17.04
CA LEU A 715 -31.76 7.29 16.14
C LEU A 715 -33.27 7.29 16.35
N THR A 716 -34.02 7.43 15.26
CA THR A 716 -35.45 7.13 15.18
C THR A 716 -35.67 6.16 14.02
N ALA A 717 -36.24 5.00 14.28
CA ALA A 717 -36.61 4.02 13.27
C ALA A 717 -38.08 3.60 13.44
N ASP A 718 -38.81 3.60 12.33
CA ASP A 718 -40.19 3.16 12.22
C ASP A 718 -40.20 1.92 11.32
N ASN A 719 -40.64 0.78 11.86
CA ASN A 719 -40.57 -0.50 11.17
C ASN A 719 -41.95 -1.14 11.12
N ASP A 720 -42.58 -1.11 9.95
CA ASP A 720 -43.81 -1.83 9.67
C ASP A 720 -43.49 -3.25 9.21
N ILE A 721 -43.84 -4.22 10.04
CA ILE A 721 -43.62 -5.63 9.80
C ILE A 721 -44.96 -6.28 9.45
N GLU A 722 -45.03 -6.95 8.30
CA GLU A 722 -46.15 -7.76 7.87
C GLU A 722 -45.69 -9.21 7.68
N VAL A 723 -46.40 -10.16 8.28
CA VAL A 723 -46.16 -11.59 8.09
C VAL A 723 -47.43 -12.24 7.54
N LYS A 724 -47.33 -12.93 6.41
CA LYS A 724 -48.46 -13.66 5.80
C LYS A 724 -48.25 -15.16 5.88
N ASN A 725 -49.35 -15.90 5.98
CA ASN A 725 -49.36 -17.37 5.92
C ASN A 725 -48.42 -18.06 6.93
N LEU A 726 -48.27 -17.46 8.12
CA LEU A 726 -47.43 -18.00 9.18
C LEU A 726 -48.05 -19.26 9.78
N THR A 727 -47.36 -20.39 9.67
CA THR A 727 -47.71 -21.61 10.40
C THR A 727 -46.53 -22.04 11.25
N VAL A 728 -46.79 -22.34 12.51
CA VAL A 728 -45.77 -22.73 13.49
C VAL A 728 -46.06 -24.12 14.04
N ALA A 729 -45.01 -24.83 14.47
CA ALA A 729 -45.14 -26.10 15.17
C ALA A 729 -44.13 -26.19 16.32
N PRO A 730 -44.47 -26.84 17.45
CA PRO A 730 -43.51 -27.06 18.53
C PRO A 730 -42.32 -27.88 18.02
N SER A 731 -41.11 -27.47 18.37
CA SER A 731 -39.88 -28.23 18.10
C SER A 731 -39.54 -29.19 19.23
N ARG A 732 -39.85 -28.79 20.48
CA ARG A 732 -39.60 -29.53 21.73
C ARG A 732 -40.70 -29.22 22.76
N GLU A 733 -40.87 -30.08 23.77
CA GLU A 733 -41.95 -29.94 24.78
C GLU A 733 -41.84 -28.67 25.63
N ASN A 734 -40.62 -28.17 25.84
CA ASN A 734 -40.35 -27.02 26.68
C ASN A 734 -40.51 -25.69 25.91
N ASP A 735 -41.73 -25.17 25.87
CA ASP A 735 -42.08 -23.92 25.20
C ASP A 735 -41.52 -22.67 25.92
N GLU A 736 -40.41 -22.15 25.40
CA GLU A 736 -39.76 -20.94 25.94
C GLU A 736 -40.61 -19.67 25.70
N VAL A 737 -41.45 -19.66 24.66
CA VAL A 737 -42.40 -18.56 24.41
C VAL A 737 -43.46 -18.52 25.50
N LYS A 738 -44.03 -19.68 25.86
CA LYS A 738 -45.00 -19.79 26.97
C LYS A 738 -44.39 -19.30 28.28
N LYS A 739 -43.13 -19.64 28.59
CA LYS A 739 -42.45 -19.16 29.82
C LYS A 739 -42.26 -17.64 29.87
N LYS A 740 -41.89 -17.01 28.75
CA LYS A 740 -41.56 -15.58 28.71
C LYS A 740 -42.77 -14.67 28.49
N VAL A 741 -43.72 -15.12 27.69
CA VAL A 741 -44.87 -14.31 27.22
C VAL A 741 -46.18 -14.77 27.85
N GLY A 742 -46.22 -15.95 28.49
CA GLY A 742 -47.40 -16.51 29.16
C GLY A 742 -48.32 -17.33 28.26
N LEU A 743 -48.15 -17.27 26.94
CA LEU A 743 -48.94 -18.00 25.94
C LEU A 743 -48.02 -18.75 24.95
N PRO A 744 -48.40 -19.96 24.49
CA PRO A 744 -47.68 -20.66 23.43
C PRO A 744 -47.65 -19.87 22.11
N LEU A 745 -46.57 -19.99 21.33
CA LEU A 745 -46.44 -19.24 20.07
C LEU A 745 -47.59 -19.53 19.10
N GLY A 746 -48.02 -20.79 19.00
CA GLY A 746 -49.15 -21.16 18.16
C GLY A 746 -50.46 -20.46 18.53
N MET A 747 -50.67 -20.19 19.83
CA MET A 747 -51.84 -19.45 20.31
C MET A 747 -51.71 -17.96 20.01
N ILE A 748 -50.52 -17.38 20.18
CA ILE A 748 -50.24 -15.99 19.85
C ILE A 748 -50.48 -15.73 18.35
N VAL A 749 -49.97 -16.61 17.49
CA VAL A 749 -50.18 -16.53 16.04
C VAL A 749 -51.68 -16.59 15.73
N ALA A 750 -52.41 -17.56 16.27
CA ALA A 750 -53.84 -17.70 15.99
C ALA A 750 -54.70 -16.50 16.45
N LEU A 751 -54.29 -15.81 17.54
CA LEU A 751 -54.98 -14.64 18.07
C LEU A 751 -54.68 -13.34 17.31
N VAL A 752 -53.47 -13.20 16.77
CA VAL A 752 -53.00 -11.95 16.13
C VAL A 752 -53.19 -11.99 14.61
N THR A 753 -53.30 -13.17 14.01
CA THR A 753 -53.59 -13.31 12.58
C THR A 753 -54.99 -12.78 12.24
N ASP A 754 -55.06 -11.89 11.24
CA ASP A 754 -56.29 -11.30 10.72
C ASP A 754 -57.01 -12.18 9.68
N GLN A 755 -58.10 -11.67 9.10
CA GLN A 755 -58.91 -12.38 8.08
C GLN A 755 -58.17 -12.63 6.76
N ASP A 756 -57.12 -11.87 6.46
CA ASP A 756 -56.29 -12.02 5.25
C ASP A 756 -55.12 -12.99 5.49
N ASN A 757 -55.13 -13.71 6.62
CA ASN A 757 -54.06 -14.58 7.08
C ASN A 757 -52.72 -13.83 7.28
N GLY A 758 -52.82 -12.55 7.69
CA GLY A 758 -51.71 -11.64 7.92
C GLY A 758 -51.56 -11.23 9.39
N ILE A 759 -50.33 -10.89 9.79
CA ILE A 759 -49.98 -10.30 11.07
C ILE A 759 -49.25 -8.99 10.78
N LYS A 760 -49.78 -7.87 11.28
CA LYS A 760 -49.17 -6.54 11.10
C LYS A 760 -48.72 -5.99 12.44
N VAL A 761 -47.45 -5.61 12.52
CA VAL A 761 -46.82 -5.10 13.74
C VAL A 761 -45.95 -3.91 13.39
N ASN A 762 -46.21 -2.75 14.02
CA ASN A 762 -45.29 -1.63 13.98
C ASN A 762 -44.34 -1.69 15.18
N VAL A 763 -43.04 -1.64 14.93
CA VAL A 763 -41.98 -1.68 15.95
C VAL A 763 -41.17 -0.38 15.88
N PRO A 764 -41.57 0.68 16.61
CA PRO A 764 -40.80 1.91 16.67
C PRO A 764 -39.57 1.71 17.57
N LEU A 765 -38.43 2.24 17.14
CA LEU A 765 -37.18 2.25 17.90
C LEU A 765 -36.66 3.69 17.97
N SER A 766 -36.41 4.19 19.18
CA SER A 766 -35.83 5.52 19.38
C SER A 766 -34.76 5.51 20.47
N GLY A 767 -33.65 6.21 20.28
CA GLY A 767 -32.63 6.38 21.31
C GLY A 767 -31.33 6.97 20.77
N GLU A 768 -30.37 7.25 21.67
CA GLU A 768 -29.03 7.67 21.23
C GLU A 768 -28.27 6.51 20.58
N VAL A 769 -27.65 6.74 19.42
CA VAL A 769 -26.91 5.72 18.65
C VAL A 769 -25.84 5.01 19.51
N ASN A 770 -25.20 5.75 20.42
CA ASN A 770 -24.14 5.23 21.29
C ASN A 770 -24.66 4.53 22.56
N GLN A 771 -25.94 4.67 22.89
CA GLN A 771 -26.56 4.08 24.08
C GLN A 771 -27.40 2.83 23.77
N VAL A 772 -27.47 2.39 22.52
CA VAL A 772 -28.08 1.10 22.15
C VAL A 772 -27.16 -0.05 22.61
N LYS A 773 -27.09 -0.27 23.92
CA LYS A 773 -26.45 -1.42 24.59
C LYS A 773 -27.46 -2.52 24.93
N ALA A 774 -28.69 -2.40 24.45
CA ALA A 774 -29.72 -3.40 24.70
C ALA A 774 -29.32 -4.72 24.03
N ASP A 775 -29.32 -5.80 24.80
CA ASP A 775 -29.21 -7.15 24.24
C ASP A 775 -30.39 -7.32 23.25
N PRO A 776 -30.16 -7.54 21.94
CA PRO A 776 -31.22 -7.52 20.94
C PRO A 776 -32.40 -8.45 21.27
N SER A 777 -32.14 -9.53 22.03
CA SER A 777 -33.16 -10.45 22.52
C SER A 777 -34.19 -9.77 23.42
N ASP A 778 -33.79 -8.91 24.34
CA ASP A 778 -34.70 -8.32 25.35
C ASP A 778 -35.64 -7.28 24.74
N ALA A 779 -35.14 -6.54 23.74
CA ALA A 779 -35.95 -5.59 22.97
C ALA A 779 -37.00 -6.32 22.14
N ILE A 780 -36.64 -7.43 21.48
CA ILE A 780 -37.57 -8.27 20.70
C ILE A 780 -38.63 -8.88 21.62
N TRP A 781 -38.25 -9.43 22.77
CA TRP A 781 -39.21 -9.97 23.75
C TRP A 781 -40.15 -8.91 24.30
N THR A 782 -39.64 -7.71 24.57
CA THR A 782 -40.46 -6.58 25.02
C THR A 782 -41.45 -6.14 23.94
N ALA A 783 -41.03 -6.08 22.68
CA ALA A 783 -41.92 -5.78 21.55
C ALA A 783 -43.01 -6.84 21.40
N VAL A 784 -42.65 -8.13 21.38
CA VAL A 784 -43.63 -9.24 21.29
C VAL A 784 -44.60 -9.20 22.47
N LYS A 785 -44.11 -8.99 23.70
CA LYS A 785 -44.97 -8.88 24.89
C LYS A 785 -45.93 -7.70 24.78
N ASN A 786 -45.46 -6.53 24.34
CA ASN A 786 -46.31 -5.35 24.15
C ASN A 786 -47.35 -5.58 23.04
N VAL A 787 -47.00 -6.28 21.97
CA VAL A 787 -47.93 -6.66 20.89
C VAL A 787 -48.99 -7.62 21.41
N VAL A 788 -48.61 -8.69 22.12
CA VAL A 788 -49.57 -9.65 22.70
C VAL A 788 -50.47 -8.96 23.73
N VAL A 789 -49.91 -8.14 24.62
CA VAL A 789 -50.69 -7.41 25.63
C VAL A 789 -51.63 -6.41 24.98
N ASN A 790 -51.20 -5.65 23.96
CA ASN A 790 -52.02 -4.59 23.39
C ASN A 790 -53.05 -5.09 22.37
N ILE A 791 -52.72 -6.12 21.57
CA ILE A 791 -53.61 -6.66 20.53
C ILE A 791 -54.64 -7.62 21.11
N VAL A 792 -54.26 -8.49 22.07
CA VAL A 792 -55.16 -9.52 22.61
C VAL A 792 -56.02 -8.98 23.77
N SER A 793 -55.50 -8.08 24.61
CA SER A 793 -56.23 -7.72 25.85
C SER A 793 -57.43 -6.79 25.63
N ALA A 794 -57.45 -5.94 24.60
CA ALA A 794 -58.53 -4.98 24.42
C ALA A 794 -59.88 -5.63 24.06
N PRO A 795 -59.96 -6.57 23.09
CA PRO A 795 -61.20 -7.31 22.81
C PRO A 795 -61.52 -8.36 23.88
N PHE A 796 -60.49 -9.09 24.37
CA PHE A 796 -60.69 -10.24 25.26
C PHE A 796 -61.23 -9.87 26.65
N ARG A 797 -60.84 -8.71 27.21
CA ARG A 797 -61.35 -8.22 28.51
C ARG A 797 -62.88 -8.10 28.57
N SER A 798 -63.54 -8.01 27.42
CA SER A 798 -65.00 -7.89 27.34
C SER A 798 -65.75 -9.22 27.44
N ILE A 799 -65.05 -10.35 27.28
CA ILE A 799 -65.62 -11.71 27.25
C ILE A 799 -65.02 -12.67 28.29
N GLY A 800 -64.02 -12.26 29.06
CA GLY A 800 -63.35 -13.14 30.01
C GLY A 800 -62.28 -12.45 30.84
N LYS A 801 -61.53 -13.26 31.59
CA LYS A 801 -60.49 -12.81 32.53
C LYS A 801 -59.18 -13.54 32.29
N LEU A 802 -58.06 -12.83 32.46
CA LEU A 802 -56.73 -13.44 32.57
C LEU A 802 -56.57 -13.99 34.00
N VAL A 803 -56.44 -15.30 34.15
CA VAL A 803 -56.24 -15.93 35.46
C VAL A 803 -54.80 -16.42 35.55
N LYS A 804 -54.06 -16.01 36.57
CA LYS A 804 -52.74 -16.59 36.86
C LYS A 804 -52.91 -18.08 37.17
N GLY A 805 -52.17 -18.92 36.47
CA GLY A 805 -52.17 -20.37 36.68
C GLY A 805 -52.02 -20.74 38.16
N SER A 806 -52.91 -21.60 38.65
CA SER A 806 -52.79 -22.21 39.99
C SER A 806 -51.89 -23.44 39.86
N GLY A 807 -50.75 -23.44 40.58
CA GLY A 807 -49.86 -24.60 40.65
C GLY A 807 -48.41 -24.40 40.17
N GLY A 808 -47.78 -23.26 40.46
CA GLY A 808 -46.34 -23.08 40.28
C GLY A 808 -45.83 -22.95 38.83
N GLU A 809 -46.70 -23.09 37.83
CA GLU A 809 -46.38 -22.75 36.44
C GLU A 809 -46.65 -21.26 36.15
N PRO A 810 -45.68 -20.50 35.62
CA PRO A 810 -45.92 -19.14 35.15
C PRO A 810 -46.69 -19.17 33.82
N GLY A 811 -47.94 -18.73 33.84
CA GLY A 811 -48.75 -18.51 32.64
C GLY A 811 -50.09 -17.89 32.99
N ASP A 812 -50.46 -16.83 32.28
CA ASP A 812 -51.80 -16.27 32.35
C ASP A 812 -52.71 -17.09 31.42
N GLU A 813 -53.71 -17.76 31.97
CA GLU A 813 -54.65 -18.57 31.19
C GLU A 813 -55.84 -17.69 30.76
N LEU A 814 -56.13 -17.69 29.45
CA LEU A 814 -57.27 -16.98 28.87
C LEU A 814 -58.55 -17.79 29.15
N LYS A 815 -59.32 -17.41 30.18
CA LYS A 815 -60.63 -18.02 30.47
C LYS A 815 -61.76 -17.10 30.03
N ILE A 816 -62.62 -17.61 29.15
CA ILE A 816 -63.86 -16.93 28.74
C ILE A 816 -64.89 -17.15 29.85
N ASP A 817 -65.66 -16.11 30.17
CA ASP A 817 -66.76 -16.23 31.13
C ASP A 817 -67.81 -17.21 30.59
N ALA A 818 -68.21 -18.19 31.41
CA ALA A 818 -69.16 -19.22 31.01
C ALA A 818 -70.55 -18.64 30.75
N VAL A 819 -71.30 -19.27 29.85
CA VAL A 819 -72.69 -18.90 29.55
C VAL A 819 -73.60 -19.57 30.57
N THR A 820 -74.21 -18.81 31.48
CA THR A 820 -75.08 -19.39 32.51
C THR A 820 -76.55 -19.45 32.09
N PHE A 821 -77.28 -20.39 32.68
CA PHE A 821 -78.68 -20.67 32.39
C PHE A 821 -79.49 -20.73 33.68
N ALA A 822 -80.75 -20.31 33.61
CA ALA A 822 -81.70 -20.55 34.69
C ALA A 822 -81.89 -22.07 34.91
N ALA A 823 -82.13 -22.45 36.16
CA ALA A 823 -82.23 -23.85 36.57
C ALA A 823 -83.31 -24.60 35.76
N GLY A 824 -82.92 -25.68 35.07
CA GLY A 824 -83.83 -26.48 34.25
C GLY A 824 -84.28 -25.84 32.92
N SER A 825 -83.72 -24.70 32.51
CA SER A 825 -84.00 -24.06 31.22
C SER A 825 -82.77 -24.09 30.29
N ALA A 826 -83.02 -24.09 28.98
CA ALA A 826 -82.03 -23.92 27.92
C ALA A 826 -82.16 -22.57 27.19
N ASP A 827 -83.05 -21.69 27.66
CA ASP A 827 -83.23 -20.36 27.07
C ASP A 827 -82.07 -19.44 27.48
N VAL A 828 -81.48 -18.77 26.51
CA VAL A 828 -80.40 -17.81 26.76
C VAL A 828 -81.02 -16.50 27.21
N ALA A 829 -80.69 -16.04 28.42
CA ALA A 829 -81.21 -14.78 28.94
C ALA A 829 -80.59 -13.57 28.21
N PRO A 830 -81.26 -12.40 28.13
CA PRO A 830 -80.75 -11.23 27.41
C PRO A 830 -79.31 -10.79 27.77
N PRO A 831 -78.86 -10.84 29.05
CA PRO A 831 -77.47 -10.55 29.39
C PRO A 831 -76.47 -11.54 28.76
N MET A 832 -76.85 -12.81 28.63
CA MET A 832 -76.03 -13.85 28.00
C MET A 832 -76.06 -13.78 26.47
N GLU A 833 -77.16 -13.30 25.86
CA GLU A 833 -77.18 -12.99 24.42
C GLU A 833 -76.18 -11.87 24.07
N GLN A 834 -76.11 -10.82 24.89
CA GLN A 834 -75.12 -9.75 24.74
C GLN A 834 -73.69 -10.28 24.93
N HIS A 835 -73.48 -11.19 25.88
CA HIS A 835 -72.19 -11.86 26.07
C HIS A 835 -71.79 -12.69 24.85
N LEU A 836 -72.70 -13.52 24.33
CA LEU A 836 -72.48 -14.32 23.12
C LEU A 836 -72.21 -13.45 21.88
N THR A 837 -72.82 -12.27 21.80
CA THR A 837 -72.52 -11.30 20.74
C THR A 837 -71.07 -10.83 20.82
N LYS A 838 -70.57 -10.48 22.02
CA LYS A 838 -69.16 -10.11 22.23
C LYS A 838 -68.21 -11.28 21.95
N VAL A 839 -68.58 -12.51 22.32
CA VAL A 839 -67.81 -13.71 21.98
C VAL A 839 -67.75 -13.91 20.46
N ALA A 840 -68.85 -13.67 19.75
CA ALA A 840 -68.88 -13.73 18.29
C ALA A 840 -68.05 -12.61 17.64
N ASP A 841 -68.10 -11.38 18.16
CA ASP A 841 -67.23 -10.27 17.73
C ASP A 841 -65.75 -10.65 17.86
N PHE A 842 -65.37 -11.26 18.99
CA PHE A 842 -64.02 -11.77 19.20
C PHE A 842 -63.64 -12.86 18.20
N LEU A 843 -64.50 -13.85 17.96
CA LEU A 843 -64.23 -14.92 16.99
C LEU A 843 -64.14 -14.41 15.54
N ARG A 844 -64.86 -13.33 15.19
CA ARG A 844 -64.73 -12.67 13.87
C ARG A 844 -63.39 -11.94 13.72
N GLY A 845 -62.87 -11.36 14.81
CA GLY A 845 -61.56 -10.73 14.84
C GLY A 845 -60.38 -11.70 14.85
N ALA A 846 -60.57 -12.92 15.37
CA ALA A 846 -59.55 -13.97 15.45
C ALA A 846 -59.96 -15.21 14.65
N PRO A 847 -59.84 -15.22 13.31
CA PRO A 847 -60.39 -16.26 12.42
C PRO A 847 -59.79 -17.66 12.63
N ASN A 848 -58.54 -17.73 13.08
CA ASN A 848 -57.83 -19.00 13.31
C ASN A 848 -58.14 -19.64 14.67
N ILE A 849 -58.97 -19.00 15.49
CA ILE A 849 -59.38 -19.50 16.79
C ILE A 849 -60.60 -20.40 16.69
N LYS A 850 -60.57 -21.53 17.39
CA LYS A 850 -61.71 -22.43 17.60
C LYS A 850 -62.19 -22.32 19.04
N LEU A 851 -63.49 -22.52 19.23
CA LEU A 851 -64.14 -22.46 20.53
C LEU A 851 -64.66 -23.86 20.89
N ALA A 852 -64.06 -24.49 21.90
CA ALA A 852 -64.59 -25.70 22.50
C ALA A 852 -65.68 -25.32 23.52
N MET A 853 -66.84 -25.97 23.42
CA MET A 853 -68.02 -25.66 24.24
C MET A 853 -68.42 -26.89 25.07
N ALA A 854 -68.27 -26.80 26.39
CA ALA A 854 -68.54 -27.91 27.31
C ALA A 854 -69.75 -27.59 28.21
N PRO A 855 -70.87 -28.32 28.10
CA PRO A 855 -72.02 -28.10 28.98
C PRO A 855 -71.76 -28.68 30.38
N VAL A 856 -72.08 -27.91 31.41
CA VAL A 856 -71.93 -28.29 32.82
C VAL A 856 -73.30 -28.24 33.50
N GLY A 857 -73.72 -29.38 34.05
CA GLY A 857 -74.97 -29.48 34.82
C GLY A 857 -74.75 -29.02 36.26
N ALA A 858 -75.74 -28.35 36.84
CA ALA A 858 -75.70 -27.91 38.24
C ALA A 858 -76.65 -28.67 39.14
N PRO A 859 -76.39 -28.76 40.46
CA PRO A 859 -77.32 -29.35 41.42
C PRO A 859 -78.73 -28.72 41.36
N ARG A 860 -78.83 -27.40 41.16
CA ARG A 860 -80.11 -26.69 41.03
C ARG A 860 -80.89 -27.08 39.76
N ASP A 861 -80.20 -27.54 38.72
CA ASP A 861 -80.88 -28.10 37.53
C ASP A 861 -81.59 -29.40 37.86
N VAL A 862 -80.99 -30.23 38.70
CA VAL A 862 -81.59 -31.49 39.15
C VAL A 862 -82.86 -31.19 39.95
N GLU A 863 -82.82 -30.21 40.86
CA GLU A 863 -84.00 -29.78 41.63
C GLU A 863 -85.12 -29.22 40.74
N SER A 864 -84.78 -28.37 39.76
CA SER A 864 -85.77 -27.81 38.82
C SER A 864 -86.36 -28.88 37.91
N LEU A 865 -85.54 -29.80 37.39
CA LEU A 865 -86.01 -30.92 36.56
C LEU A 865 -86.91 -31.88 37.34
N ARG A 866 -86.60 -32.17 38.62
CA ARG A 866 -87.52 -32.92 39.51
C ARG A 866 -88.87 -32.22 39.60
N ALA A 867 -88.84 -30.91 39.85
CA ALA A 867 -90.05 -30.12 39.98
C ALA A 867 -90.90 -30.12 38.69
N GLN A 868 -90.27 -29.97 37.54
CA GLN A 868 -90.93 -29.98 36.23
C GLN A 868 -91.50 -31.34 35.87
N GLU A 869 -90.77 -32.44 36.09
CA GLU A 869 -91.21 -33.78 35.73
C GLU A 869 -92.41 -34.22 36.59
N VAL A 870 -92.36 -33.94 37.90
CA VAL A 870 -93.49 -34.17 38.81
C VAL A 870 -94.71 -33.33 38.39
N THR A 871 -94.52 -32.04 38.11
CA THR A 871 -95.62 -31.16 37.66
C THR A 871 -96.20 -31.62 36.31
N LEU A 872 -95.38 -32.00 35.33
CA LEU A 872 -95.83 -32.52 34.03
C LEU A 872 -96.56 -33.86 34.17
N ARG A 873 -96.07 -34.75 35.04
CA ARG A 873 -96.73 -36.02 35.35
C ARG A 873 -98.10 -35.78 35.97
N ILE A 874 -98.20 -34.85 36.93
CA ILE A 874 -99.46 -34.47 37.57
C ILE A 874 -100.42 -33.83 36.56
N GLN A 875 -99.95 -32.97 35.66
CA GLN A 875 -100.78 -32.40 34.59
C GLN A 875 -101.27 -33.46 33.61
N ARG A 876 -100.42 -34.42 33.20
CA ARG A 876 -100.85 -35.56 32.37
C ARG A 876 -101.90 -36.40 33.08
N LEU A 877 -101.74 -36.62 34.39
CA LEU A 877 -102.67 -37.35 35.23
C LEU A 877 -104.01 -36.59 35.35
N GLN A 878 -103.96 -35.26 35.51
CA GLN A 878 -105.13 -34.39 35.47
C GLN A 878 -105.91 -34.51 34.16
N LEU A 879 -105.21 -34.45 33.02
CA LEU A 879 -105.80 -34.59 31.68
C LEU A 879 -106.34 -35.99 31.42
N ALA A 880 -105.61 -37.04 31.84
CA ALA A 880 -106.01 -38.43 31.63
C ALA A 880 -107.23 -38.84 32.48
N HIS A 881 -107.37 -38.28 33.68
CA HIS A 881 -108.45 -38.59 34.62
C HIS A 881 -109.56 -37.52 34.68
N GLY A 882 -109.48 -36.46 33.85
CA GLY A 882 -110.51 -35.42 33.77
C GLY A 882 -110.72 -34.64 35.07
N LEU A 883 -109.66 -34.40 35.84
CA LEU A 883 -109.75 -33.82 37.19
C LEU A 883 -109.97 -32.28 37.13
N PRO A 884 -110.78 -31.72 38.05
CA PRO A 884 -111.28 -30.34 37.95
C PRO A 884 -110.20 -29.27 38.13
N ASP A 885 -109.16 -29.57 38.90
CA ASP A 885 -108.04 -28.66 39.13
C ASP A 885 -106.73 -29.42 39.42
N PHE A 886 -105.63 -28.66 39.42
CA PHE A 886 -104.29 -29.20 39.60
C PHE A 886 -104.08 -29.79 41.01
N ASN A 887 -104.68 -29.21 42.04
CA ASN A 887 -104.52 -29.69 43.42
C ASN A 887 -105.23 -31.04 43.64
N ALA A 888 -106.37 -31.26 42.99
CA ALA A 888 -107.02 -32.57 42.94
C ALA A 888 -106.11 -33.62 42.27
N ALA A 889 -105.41 -33.25 41.20
CA ALA A 889 -104.45 -34.12 40.54
C ALA A 889 -103.20 -34.40 41.38
N VAL A 890 -102.71 -33.42 42.15
CA VAL A 890 -101.62 -33.62 43.12
C VAL A 890 -102.02 -34.65 44.19
N ALA A 891 -103.24 -34.55 44.74
CA ALA A 891 -103.71 -35.47 45.78
C ALA A 891 -103.83 -36.92 45.28
N VAL A 892 -104.27 -37.10 44.02
CA VAL A 892 -104.30 -38.42 43.37
C VAL A 892 -102.88 -38.95 43.14
N ALA A 893 -101.99 -38.12 42.57
CA ALA A 893 -100.60 -38.51 42.34
C ALA A 893 -99.85 -38.85 43.64
N PHE A 894 -100.12 -38.13 44.73
CA PHE A 894 -99.54 -38.40 46.05
C PHE A 894 -99.93 -39.78 46.57
N LYS A 895 -101.21 -40.14 46.44
CA LYS A 895 -101.72 -41.44 46.88
C LYS A 895 -101.22 -42.61 46.02
N GLU A 896 -101.03 -42.39 44.72
CA GLU A 896 -100.51 -43.41 43.80
C GLU A 896 -99.01 -43.65 43.99
N GLN A 897 -98.23 -42.60 44.19
CA GLN A 897 -96.78 -42.70 44.28
C GLN A 897 -96.27 -42.96 45.70
N LEU A 898 -96.99 -42.49 46.72
CA LEU A 898 -96.63 -42.62 48.12
C LEU A 898 -97.81 -43.14 48.96
N PRO A 899 -98.30 -44.37 48.69
CA PRO A 899 -99.47 -44.94 49.37
C PRO A 899 -99.27 -45.11 50.89
N ASP A 900 -98.02 -45.22 51.34
CA ASP A 900 -97.64 -45.47 52.73
C ASP A 900 -97.23 -44.20 53.51
N VAL A 901 -97.35 -43.01 52.90
CA VAL A 901 -96.99 -41.72 53.54
C VAL A 901 -98.27 -40.95 53.86
N THR A 902 -98.44 -40.54 55.12
CA THR A 902 -99.59 -39.70 55.51
C THR A 902 -99.58 -38.38 54.72
N PRO A 903 -100.63 -38.07 53.94
CA PRO A 903 -100.64 -36.91 53.07
C PRO A 903 -100.68 -35.60 53.89
N PRO A 904 -99.79 -34.63 53.59
CA PRO A 904 -99.87 -33.27 54.12
C PRO A 904 -101.24 -32.62 53.86
N LYS A 905 -101.61 -31.59 54.63
CA LYS A 905 -102.98 -31.04 54.60
C LYS A 905 -103.28 -30.18 53.36
N THR A 906 -102.26 -29.66 52.70
CA THR A 906 -102.40 -28.78 51.54
C THR A 906 -101.83 -29.44 50.29
N GLY A 907 -102.40 -29.14 49.11
CA GLY A 907 -101.90 -29.61 47.83
C GLY A 907 -100.47 -29.13 47.53
N GLU A 908 -100.07 -27.98 48.08
CA GLU A 908 -98.70 -27.47 47.94
C GLU A 908 -97.67 -28.27 48.75
N GLU A 909 -97.99 -28.67 49.99
CA GLU A 909 -97.10 -29.50 50.81
C GLU A 909 -96.99 -30.93 50.23
N GLN A 910 -98.09 -31.48 49.71
CA GLN A 910 -98.08 -32.77 49.00
C GLN A 910 -97.19 -32.71 47.76
N LEU A 911 -97.29 -31.64 46.97
CA LEU A 911 -96.46 -31.44 45.79
C LEU A 911 -94.96 -31.30 46.16
N ALA A 912 -94.64 -30.62 47.25
CA ALA A 912 -93.25 -30.44 47.70
C ALA A 912 -92.56 -31.79 48.01
N VAL A 913 -93.24 -32.67 48.75
CA VAL A 913 -92.72 -34.00 49.11
C VAL A 913 -92.55 -34.90 47.88
N LEU A 914 -93.46 -34.83 46.90
CA LEU A 914 -93.32 -35.56 45.63
C LEU A 914 -92.09 -35.10 44.83
N LYS A 915 -91.84 -33.79 44.80
CA LYS A 915 -90.67 -33.21 44.13
C LYS A 915 -89.34 -33.59 44.79
N GLU A 916 -89.31 -33.71 46.12
CA GLU A 916 -88.10 -34.06 46.86
C GLU A 916 -87.64 -35.51 46.61
N ARG A 917 -88.59 -36.43 46.40
CA ARG A 917 -88.32 -37.87 46.20
C ARG A 917 -88.17 -38.31 44.73
N GLU A 918 -88.43 -37.43 43.77
CA GLU A 918 -88.30 -37.77 42.35
C GLU A 918 -86.82 -37.95 41.97
N VAL A 919 -86.51 -39.04 41.25
CA VAL A 919 -85.17 -39.28 40.69
C VAL A 919 -85.18 -38.85 39.24
N VAL A 920 -84.44 -37.80 38.91
CA VAL A 920 -84.28 -37.36 37.50
C VAL A 920 -83.34 -38.34 36.80
N PRO A 921 -83.75 -38.96 35.68
CA PRO A 921 -82.87 -39.81 34.90
C PRO A 921 -81.68 -39.04 34.32
N ASP A 922 -80.50 -39.66 34.29
CA ASP A 922 -79.31 -39.07 33.67
C ASP A 922 -79.56 -38.63 32.21
N ALA A 923 -80.42 -39.36 31.50
CA ALA A 923 -80.84 -39.02 30.14
C ALA A 923 -81.52 -37.64 30.03
N ARG A 924 -82.29 -37.22 31.04
CA ARG A 924 -82.94 -35.89 31.06
C ARG A 924 -81.94 -34.79 31.36
N MET A 925 -80.96 -35.08 32.20
CA MET A 925 -79.87 -34.15 32.47
C MET A 925 -78.97 -33.96 31.23
N GLN A 926 -78.64 -35.06 30.55
CA GLN A 926 -77.93 -35.03 29.26
C GLN A 926 -78.72 -34.31 28.18
N GLU A 927 -80.05 -34.51 28.11
CA GLU A 927 -80.92 -33.80 27.19
C GLU A 927 -80.90 -32.28 27.44
N LEU A 928 -80.98 -31.84 28.70
CA LEU A 928 -80.88 -30.41 29.04
C LEU A 928 -79.50 -29.84 28.68
N GLN A 929 -78.42 -30.57 28.96
CA GLN A 929 -77.05 -30.19 28.58
C GLN A 929 -76.88 -30.08 27.06
N ALA A 930 -77.42 -31.03 26.29
CA ALA A 930 -77.40 -31.01 24.84
C ALA A 930 -78.21 -29.83 24.28
N ARG A 931 -79.39 -29.54 24.84
CA ARG A 931 -80.20 -28.37 24.46
C ARG A 931 -79.49 -27.05 24.76
N ARG A 932 -78.81 -26.92 25.90
CA ARG A 932 -78.01 -25.73 26.23
C ARG A 932 -76.82 -25.55 25.30
N LEU A 933 -76.10 -26.64 25.02
CA LEU A 933 -74.99 -26.63 24.08
C LEU A 933 -75.46 -26.22 22.68
N GLU A 934 -76.59 -26.75 22.23
CA GLU A 934 -77.20 -26.38 20.94
C GLU A 934 -77.71 -24.95 20.93
N ALA A 935 -78.28 -24.45 22.03
CA ALA A 935 -78.69 -23.05 22.15
C ALA A 935 -77.51 -22.09 22.01
N VAL A 936 -76.39 -22.37 22.67
CA VAL A 936 -75.15 -21.57 22.52
C VAL A 936 -74.58 -21.69 21.11
N ARG A 937 -74.52 -22.91 20.56
CA ARG A 937 -74.04 -23.17 19.20
C ARG A 937 -74.88 -22.45 18.15
N ALA A 938 -76.22 -22.50 18.26
CA ALA A 938 -77.16 -21.84 17.37
C ALA A 938 -77.08 -20.30 17.51
N ALA A 939 -76.94 -19.78 18.72
CA ALA A 939 -76.73 -18.35 18.94
C ALA A 939 -75.43 -17.84 18.27
N LEU A 940 -74.33 -18.59 18.35
CA LEU A 940 -73.07 -18.21 17.70
C LEU A 940 -73.11 -18.44 16.18
N SER A 941 -73.67 -19.55 15.70
CA SER A 941 -73.67 -19.89 14.27
C SER A 941 -74.80 -19.24 13.48
N ALA A 942 -76.06 -19.43 13.88
CA ALA A 942 -77.22 -18.96 13.13
C ALA A 942 -77.50 -17.47 13.32
N ALA A 943 -77.36 -16.95 14.55
CA ALA A 943 -77.64 -15.53 14.82
C ALA A 943 -76.44 -14.61 14.56
N GLN A 944 -75.21 -15.10 14.75
CA GLN A 944 -73.98 -14.29 14.63
C GLN A 944 -73.07 -14.69 13.45
N GLY A 945 -73.43 -15.73 12.69
CA GLY A 945 -72.74 -16.12 11.46
C GLY A 945 -71.36 -16.78 11.66
N ILE A 946 -71.07 -17.31 12.85
CA ILE A 946 -69.79 -18.00 13.10
C ILE A 946 -69.80 -19.39 12.43
N PRO A 947 -68.76 -19.75 11.64
CA PRO A 947 -68.67 -21.07 11.00
C PRO A 947 -68.74 -22.23 11.99
N ALA A 948 -69.54 -23.25 11.66
CA ALA A 948 -69.82 -24.38 12.56
C ALA A 948 -68.61 -25.28 12.85
N ASP A 949 -67.61 -25.30 11.97
CA ASP A 949 -66.33 -26.01 12.11
C ASP A 949 -65.40 -25.36 13.12
N ARG A 950 -65.65 -24.10 13.48
CA ARG A 950 -64.94 -23.37 14.55
C ARG A 950 -65.55 -23.59 15.93
N LEU A 951 -66.74 -24.19 16.00
CA LEU A 951 -67.46 -24.48 17.24
C LEU A 951 -67.35 -25.97 17.58
N LEU A 952 -66.33 -26.31 18.39
CA LEU A 952 -65.99 -27.68 18.73
C LEU A 952 -66.83 -28.19 19.92
N PRO A 953 -67.27 -29.46 19.89
CA PRO A 953 -67.92 -30.07 21.03
C PRO A 953 -66.91 -30.32 22.17
N GLY A 954 -67.27 -29.93 23.39
CA GLY A 954 -66.54 -30.26 24.61
C GLY A 954 -67.22 -31.39 25.40
N ASN A 955 -66.48 -31.98 26.34
CA ASN A 955 -67.02 -33.04 27.20
C ASN A 955 -67.98 -32.46 28.23
N ALA A 956 -69.13 -33.10 28.43
CA ALA A 956 -70.10 -32.70 29.45
C ALA A 956 -69.53 -32.91 30.86
N GLY A 957 -69.78 -31.94 31.75
CA GLY A 957 -69.33 -31.96 33.15
C GLY A 957 -70.47 -31.79 34.16
N ALA A 958 -70.13 -31.89 35.44
CA ALA A 958 -71.03 -31.62 36.56
C ALA A 958 -70.37 -30.65 37.54
N ALA A 959 -71.10 -29.62 37.96
CA ALA A 959 -70.64 -28.71 39.00
C ALA A 959 -70.73 -29.40 40.38
N THR A 960 -69.65 -29.33 41.16
CA THR A 960 -69.59 -29.92 42.50
C THR A 960 -70.06 -28.98 43.61
N ASP A 961 -70.26 -27.70 43.29
CA ASP A 961 -70.70 -26.67 44.23
C ASP A 961 -72.24 -26.58 44.24
N THR A 962 -72.83 -26.55 45.44
CA THR A 962 -74.28 -26.54 45.66
C THR A 962 -74.96 -25.27 45.14
N ASP A 963 -74.25 -24.14 45.11
CA ASP A 963 -74.80 -22.86 44.65
C ASP A 963 -74.53 -22.57 43.16
N ALA A 964 -73.85 -23.48 42.46
CA ALA A 964 -73.49 -23.28 41.06
C ALA A 964 -74.72 -23.23 40.14
N GLU A 965 -74.66 -22.35 39.14
CA GLU A 965 -75.61 -22.33 38.03
C GLU A 965 -75.21 -23.32 36.92
N GLY A 966 -76.21 -23.84 36.23
CA GLY A 966 -76.01 -24.63 35.02
C GLY A 966 -75.43 -23.74 33.93
N ARG A 967 -74.39 -24.21 33.23
CA ARG A 967 -73.60 -23.35 32.34
C ARG A 967 -73.00 -24.09 31.17
N VAL A 968 -72.55 -23.34 30.16
CA VAL A 968 -71.67 -23.84 29.10
C VAL A 968 -70.33 -23.14 29.24
N GLU A 969 -69.29 -23.93 29.51
CA GLU A 969 -67.92 -23.46 29.60
C GLU A 969 -67.32 -23.33 28.20
N LEU A 970 -66.63 -22.23 27.97
CA LEU A 970 -66.08 -21.84 26.67
C LEU A 970 -64.56 -21.82 26.77
N THR A 971 -63.89 -22.65 25.97
CA THR A 971 -62.43 -22.78 25.96
C THR A 971 -61.87 -22.49 24.57
N ILE A 972 -60.84 -21.66 24.51
CA ILE A 972 -60.18 -21.28 23.26
C ILE A 972 -59.16 -22.35 22.86
N THR A 973 -59.17 -22.75 21.59
CA THR A 973 -58.16 -23.63 20.97
C THR A 973 -57.66 -23.00 19.66
N ASN A 974 -56.44 -23.34 19.24
CA ASN A 974 -55.97 -23.08 17.88
C ASN A 974 -56.09 -24.32 16.98
#